data_AF-A0AAD3CK01-F1
#
_entry.id   AF-A0AAD3CK01-F1
#
_cell.length_a   1.000
_cell.length_b   1.000
_cell.length_c   1.000
_cell.angle_alpha   90.00
_cell.angle_beta   90.00
_cell.angle_gamma   90.00
#
_symmetry.space_group_name_H-M   'P 1'
#
loop_
_entity.id
_entity.type
_entity.pdbx_description
1 polymer ?
#
loop_
_entity_poly.entity_id
_entity_poly.type
_entity_poly.pdbx_seq_one_letter_code
_entity_poly.pdbx_strand_id
1 'polypeptide(L)'
;MAEFHRPIGPHADESEILYIMSLMKNSDFWMEQQEHHEERKPIMITADDIKRYLLSRHGISISIEQIQTIILDGREELSVISMLALLFIPTFAKLAASEEDVQSLETVCPHIIPHVLKTILHDVTGSEEPQLLTEDLVREILLKYNESAPDDLVHDMFLAAKGWQRDGNSLFDEETFLKALSNDITAYSVDREINGNTNFADVFGKNQCIDACLQDSVQSEIDESEVNLGRESIKRIETGRGFDFSAGTYYCKQQMLSLFCFFFFSYMGFIYPSLQILISTSVDTCPEYSFNSSWTQNNEPFRCSIWNSIVEWLLLFSAIVVSGFLAIFFGSVGYSIDDTQNLKTLHFKRWCNIVLLIFLIFLPHFFIGFDRSSNIALFLQVLATFFGCWVLFLRLVTELNERFGFIDPTSKFGTFGLAAFHESELKKATAFKVKRMQMNAMKMYSSIDDKSVIKAYYGQILSNYASRADETEEAGGLKWGWKLFMSDDIFTKEGLWISARFLAVNFATMILSTFILFAGIMITKYVSTTWIPHENLETEVLDQVQWAFSTLAETNIVKGATNSVMNTILNFVEKLFAFLSDANILRLDCIALNSYVLRQCQEASNVTLSDFACNLFVDKDRICNLLDNLYRPELSVENSDVSSRLAQGSIFNTTVLGDRILTTISEAASDNLTSQVNKLYPKEKYMVIAPVIVATIIAFMASCMLTATVLPGVMRTIIKLRCGIIPTFKDPTFLYNMHYFTISVTYITGMIFWGNLAASILCGLFIATIVFLCLWQVTIALVAKLLALVIGALIIIIVRWLVSRTCRVKLYSGFYRLKPYHSNLLDLLNTCLNFGISILTVVSRILKILGLSFLYVGRFDTPLFANGVSVFSGFGLYFDLDQYYEILVADILMVESHRHNYIETIGAMWLMKLKHRNEFIGLAGNKWREIFVIALMPWFHKYSSGKDLQLTTEQTSKKRLRKRDSNDDSMISFDE
;
A
#
# COMPACT_ATOMS: atom_id res chain seq x y z
N MET A 1 14.15 0.22 -6.27
CA MET A 1 12.94 0.89 -6.79
C MET A 1 13.29 1.43 -8.16
N ALA A 2 12.53 1.07 -9.21
CA ALA A 2 12.86 1.48 -10.57
C ALA A 2 12.52 2.97 -10.79
N GLU A 3 13.41 3.68 -11.47
CA GLU A 3 13.11 4.99 -12.05
C GLU A 3 12.12 4.83 -13.22
N PHE A 4 11.53 5.92 -13.67
CA PHE A 4 10.69 5.95 -14.87
C PHE A 4 10.90 7.27 -15.61
N HIS A 5 10.67 7.25 -16.92
CA HIS A 5 10.71 8.44 -17.76
C HIS A 5 9.41 9.23 -17.60
N ARG A 6 9.47 10.32 -16.84
CA ARG A 6 8.37 11.27 -16.66
C ARG A 6 8.33 12.20 -17.87
N PRO A 7 7.21 12.35 -18.58
CA PRO A 7 7.09 13.36 -19.62
C PRO A 7 7.30 14.75 -19.02
N ILE A 8 8.00 15.62 -19.75
CA ILE A 8 8.19 17.03 -19.39
C ILE A 8 7.63 17.94 -20.49
N GLY A 9 7.48 19.23 -20.19
CA GLY A 9 6.96 20.19 -21.17
C GLY A 9 5.44 20.10 -21.38
N PRO A 10 4.93 20.58 -22.53
CA PRO A 10 3.50 20.72 -22.79
C PRO A 10 2.69 19.41 -22.69
N HIS A 11 3.28 18.27 -23.05
CA HIS A 11 2.60 16.98 -22.97
C HIS A 11 2.34 16.56 -21.51
N ALA A 12 3.26 16.89 -20.60
CA ALA A 12 3.08 16.67 -19.17
C ALA A 12 1.94 17.54 -18.63
N ASP A 13 1.89 18.81 -19.04
CA ASP A 13 0.84 19.75 -18.65
C ASP A 13 -0.54 19.30 -19.18
N GLU A 14 -0.63 18.85 -20.44
CA GLU A 14 -1.86 18.26 -21.00
C GLU A 14 -2.32 17.03 -20.21
N SER A 15 -1.40 16.10 -19.93
CA SER A 15 -1.72 14.87 -19.20
C SER A 15 -2.25 15.16 -17.79
N GLU A 16 -1.66 16.13 -17.10
CA GLU A 16 -2.08 16.54 -15.75
C GLU A 16 -3.45 17.23 -15.76
N ILE A 17 -3.76 18.07 -16.77
CA ILE A 17 -5.08 18.70 -16.90
C ILE A 17 -6.17 17.66 -17.18
N LEU A 18 -5.93 16.72 -18.09
CA LEU A 18 -6.86 15.62 -18.36
C LEU A 18 -7.06 14.74 -17.14
N TYR A 19 -6.02 14.55 -16.32
CA TYR A 19 -6.13 13.86 -15.04
C TYR A 19 -7.11 14.50 -14.09
N ILE A 20 -7.00 15.81 -13.92
CA ILE A 20 -7.83 16.56 -13.00
C ILE A 20 -9.29 16.56 -13.43
N MET A 21 -9.54 16.75 -14.72
CA MET A 21 -10.91 16.68 -15.22
C MET A 21 -11.54 15.32 -15.02
N SER A 22 -10.76 14.25 -15.16
CA SER A 22 -11.24 12.88 -14.94
C SER A 22 -11.51 12.60 -13.47
N LEU A 23 -10.72 13.15 -12.54
CA LEU A 23 -10.94 13.04 -11.10
C LEU A 23 -12.23 13.72 -10.63
N MET A 24 -12.66 14.75 -11.34
CA MET A 24 -13.85 15.53 -11.00
C MET A 24 -15.14 14.92 -11.55
N LYS A 25 -15.04 13.96 -12.48
CA LYS A 25 -16.20 13.29 -13.06
C LYS A 25 -16.85 12.31 -12.10
N ASN A 26 -18.17 12.33 -12.07
CA ASN A 26 -19.00 11.32 -11.42
C ASN A 26 -18.81 9.90 -12.02
N SER A 27 -18.96 8.86 -11.21
CA SER A 27 -18.96 7.45 -11.60
C SER A 27 -19.98 7.10 -12.68
N ASP A 28 -21.15 7.76 -12.67
CA ASP A 28 -22.23 7.46 -13.62
C ASP A 28 -21.82 7.76 -15.07
N PHE A 29 -20.95 8.75 -15.27
CA PHE A 29 -20.38 9.08 -16.58
C PHE A 29 -19.57 7.90 -17.17
N TRP A 30 -18.84 7.18 -16.31
CA TRP A 30 -17.99 6.07 -16.75
C TRP A 30 -18.81 4.82 -17.11
N MET A 31 -19.96 4.63 -16.45
CA MET A 31 -20.92 3.59 -16.80
C MET A 31 -21.55 3.85 -18.18
N GLU A 32 -21.97 5.09 -18.44
CA GLU A 32 -22.54 5.47 -19.74
C GLU A 32 -21.52 5.31 -20.89
N GLN A 33 -20.26 5.69 -20.65
CA GLN A 33 -19.16 5.48 -21.62
C GLN A 33 -18.89 4.01 -21.93
N GLN A 34 -19.08 3.11 -20.96
CA GLN A 34 -18.85 1.69 -21.17
C GLN A 34 -19.94 1.06 -22.05
N GLU A 35 -21.18 1.51 -21.95
CA GLU A 35 -22.29 1.02 -22.78
C GLU A 35 -22.16 1.46 -24.24
N HIS A 36 -21.59 2.64 -24.49
CA HIS A 36 -21.43 3.22 -25.83
C HIS A 36 -20.00 3.09 -26.36
N HIS A 37 -19.58 1.86 -26.68
CA HIS A 37 -18.23 1.53 -27.15
C HIS A 37 -17.73 2.31 -28.40
N GLU A 38 -18.59 3.01 -29.15
CA GLU A 38 -18.24 3.58 -30.47
C GLU A 38 -17.83 5.06 -30.47
N GLU A 39 -18.20 5.86 -29.46
CA GLU A 39 -17.83 7.30 -29.42
C GLU A 39 -17.47 7.77 -28.01
N ARG A 40 -16.16 7.96 -27.75
CA ARG A 40 -15.71 8.59 -26.50
C ARG A 40 -16.10 10.06 -26.51
N LYS A 41 -17.15 10.41 -25.76
CA LYS A 41 -17.49 11.81 -25.47
C LYS A 41 -16.28 12.51 -24.82
N PRO A 42 -16.00 13.79 -25.14
CA PRO A 42 -14.98 14.56 -24.45
C PRO A 42 -15.28 14.65 -22.95
N ILE A 43 -14.23 14.77 -22.15
CA ILE A 43 -14.36 14.93 -20.70
C ILE A 43 -14.74 16.39 -20.45
N MET A 44 -16.00 16.63 -20.09
CA MET A 44 -16.53 17.95 -19.73
C MET A 44 -16.91 17.98 -18.24
N ILE A 45 -16.99 19.10 -17.53
CA ILE A 45 -17.43 19.12 -16.12
C ILE A 45 -18.87 19.62 -16.06
N THR A 46 -19.77 18.80 -15.51
CA THR A 46 -21.20 19.11 -15.42
C THR A 46 -21.52 19.89 -14.14
N ALA A 47 -22.71 20.50 -14.07
CA ALA A 47 -23.19 21.12 -12.84
C ALA A 47 -23.27 20.15 -11.64
N ASP A 48 -23.58 18.86 -11.88
CA ASP A 48 -23.62 17.84 -10.81
C ASP A 48 -22.21 17.54 -10.26
N ASP A 49 -21.19 17.50 -11.13
CA ASP A 49 -19.80 17.33 -10.71
C ASP A 49 -19.36 18.48 -9.78
N ILE A 50 -19.68 19.73 -10.15
CA ILE A 50 -19.42 20.93 -9.33
C ILE A 50 -20.18 20.87 -8.00
N LYS A 51 -21.45 20.45 -8.03
CA LYS A 51 -22.28 20.30 -6.82
C LYS A 51 -21.65 19.35 -5.82
N ARG A 52 -21.25 18.16 -6.29
CA ARG A 52 -20.61 17.14 -5.45
C ARG A 52 -19.28 17.61 -4.90
N TYR A 53 -18.48 18.33 -5.70
CA TYR A 53 -17.26 18.94 -5.22
C TYR A 53 -17.53 19.96 -4.11
N LEU A 54 -18.41 20.94 -4.34
CA LEU A 54 -18.74 21.98 -3.35
C LEU A 54 -19.31 21.39 -2.06
N LEU A 55 -20.16 20.37 -2.17
CA LEU A 55 -20.73 19.65 -1.04
C LEU A 55 -19.66 18.86 -0.27
N SER A 56 -18.92 18.00 -0.95
CA SER A 56 -17.91 17.14 -0.32
C SER A 56 -16.77 17.95 0.30
N ARG A 57 -16.27 18.95 -0.44
CA ARG A 57 -15.07 19.70 -0.07
C ARG A 57 -15.33 20.88 0.86
N HIS A 58 -16.42 21.62 0.64
CA HIS A 58 -16.71 22.87 1.36
C HIS A 58 -17.97 22.80 2.22
N GLY A 59 -18.73 21.70 2.16
CA GLY A 59 -20.01 21.56 2.85
C GLY A 59 -21.06 22.51 2.30
N ILE A 60 -20.96 22.94 1.04
CA ILE A 60 -21.92 23.88 0.45
C ILE A 60 -22.98 23.08 -0.31
N SER A 61 -24.22 23.10 0.19
CA SER A 61 -25.36 22.54 -0.51
C SER A 61 -25.99 23.60 -1.40
N ILE A 62 -26.02 23.34 -2.70
CA ILE A 62 -26.55 24.22 -3.74
C ILE A 62 -27.30 23.38 -4.79
N SER A 63 -28.37 23.92 -5.39
CA SER A 63 -29.12 23.20 -6.42
C SER A 63 -28.34 23.13 -7.75
N ILE A 64 -28.71 22.20 -8.63
CA ILE A 64 -28.05 22.05 -9.95
C ILE A 64 -28.36 23.28 -10.82
N GLU A 65 -29.59 23.77 -10.76
CA GLU A 65 -30.08 24.95 -11.50
C GLU A 65 -29.34 26.21 -11.05
N GLN A 66 -29.07 26.35 -9.75
CA GLN A 66 -28.26 27.44 -9.22
C GLN A 66 -26.81 27.36 -9.69
N ILE A 67 -26.20 26.17 -9.75
CA ILE A 67 -24.85 26.02 -10.31
C ILE A 67 -24.84 26.37 -11.80
N GLN A 68 -25.83 25.89 -12.56
CA GLN A 68 -25.95 26.21 -13.98
C GLN A 68 -26.08 27.72 -14.19
N THR A 69 -26.92 28.37 -13.40
CA THR A 69 -27.18 29.81 -13.53
C THR A 69 -26.02 30.66 -13.04
N ILE A 70 -25.48 30.37 -11.85
CA ILE A 70 -24.49 31.21 -11.17
C ILE A 70 -23.06 30.85 -11.58
N ILE A 71 -22.70 29.57 -11.64
CA ILE A 71 -21.31 29.16 -11.89
C ILE A 71 -21.04 28.94 -13.37
N LEU A 72 -21.99 28.33 -14.08
CA LEU A 72 -21.83 28.00 -15.50
C LEU A 72 -22.36 29.07 -16.45
N ASP A 73 -23.00 30.12 -15.91
CA ASP A 73 -23.63 31.21 -16.67
C ASP A 73 -24.59 30.69 -17.75
N GLY A 74 -25.42 29.70 -17.40
CA GLY A 74 -26.39 29.06 -18.28
C GLY A 74 -25.85 27.90 -19.13
N ARG A 75 -24.55 27.59 -19.06
CA ARG A 75 -23.97 26.44 -19.75
C ARG A 75 -24.31 25.14 -19.02
N GLU A 76 -24.42 24.05 -19.79
CA GLU A 76 -24.62 22.70 -19.22
C GLU A 76 -23.31 22.12 -18.66
N GLU A 77 -22.18 22.39 -19.32
CA GLU A 77 -20.89 21.79 -19.03
C GLU A 77 -19.70 22.76 -19.26
N LEU A 78 -18.58 22.51 -18.58
CA LEU A 78 -17.30 23.20 -18.80
C LEU A 78 -16.33 22.33 -19.60
N SER A 79 -15.70 22.92 -20.61
CA SER A 79 -14.66 22.26 -21.41
C SER A 79 -13.28 22.31 -20.72
N VAL A 80 -12.31 21.57 -21.28
CA VAL A 80 -10.90 21.64 -20.85
C VAL A 80 -10.37 23.08 -20.95
N ILE A 81 -10.77 23.81 -21.99
CA ILE A 81 -10.32 25.18 -22.23
C ILE A 81 -10.93 26.13 -21.21
N SER A 82 -12.21 25.97 -20.86
CA SER A 82 -12.83 26.76 -19.78
C SER A 82 -12.14 26.51 -18.44
N MET A 83 -11.75 25.26 -18.13
CA MET A 83 -11.02 24.93 -16.90
C MET A 83 -9.63 25.59 -16.87
N LEU A 84 -8.90 25.57 -17.99
CA LEU A 84 -7.63 26.28 -18.12
C LEU A 84 -7.82 27.80 -18.00
N ALA A 85 -8.87 28.37 -18.59
CA ALA A 85 -9.19 29.79 -18.47
C ALA A 85 -9.38 30.20 -17.00
N LEU A 86 -10.05 29.37 -16.19
CA LEU A 86 -10.18 29.57 -14.74
C LEU A 86 -8.83 29.50 -14.01
N LEU A 87 -7.95 28.57 -14.38
CA LEU A 87 -6.62 28.43 -13.77
C LEU A 87 -5.70 29.64 -14.04
N PHE A 88 -5.93 30.37 -15.13
CA PHE A 88 -5.13 31.54 -15.51
C PHE A 88 -5.62 32.84 -14.86
N ILE A 89 -6.81 32.88 -14.24
CA ILE A 89 -7.35 34.07 -13.54
C ILE A 89 -6.33 34.67 -12.55
N PRO A 90 -5.70 33.89 -11.65
CA PRO A 90 -4.61 34.37 -10.81
C PRO A 90 -3.49 35.13 -11.55
N THR A 91 -3.14 34.67 -12.75
CA THR A 91 -2.10 35.32 -13.58
C THR A 91 -2.60 36.66 -14.12
N PHE A 92 -3.82 36.70 -14.64
CA PHE A 92 -4.38 37.94 -15.19
C PHE A 92 -4.63 38.99 -14.11
N ALA A 93 -5.09 38.58 -12.93
CA ALA A 93 -5.24 39.47 -11.78
C ALA A 93 -3.89 40.08 -11.36
N LYS A 94 -2.81 39.29 -11.36
CA LYS A 94 -1.45 39.79 -11.08
C LYS A 94 -0.96 40.77 -12.15
N LEU A 95 -1.20 40.49 -13.43
CA LEU A 95 -0.79 41.37 -14.52
C LEU A 95 -1.56 42.70 -14.53
N ALA A 96 -2.82 42.68 -14.08
CA ALA A 96 -3.64 43.88 -13.96
C ALA A 96 -3.40 44.68 -12.66
N ALA A 97 -2.76 44.07 -11.65
CA ALA A 97 -2.38 44.74 -10.42
C ALA A 97 -1.20 45.72 -10.64
N SER A 98 -1.04 46.68 -9.73
CA SER A 98 0.00 47.72 -9.85
C SER A 98 1.42 47.13 -9.80
N GLU A 99 2.38 47.72 -10.50
CA GLU A 99 3.77 47.21 -10.57
C GLU A 99 4.44 47.05 -9.18
N GLU A 100 4.02 47.84 -8.19
CA GLU A 100 4.56 47.76 -6.81
C GLU A 100 4.17 46.44 -6.12
N ASP A 101 2.97 45.92 -6.40
CA ASP A 101 2.50 44.65 -5.81
C ASP A 101 3.16 43.43 -6.50
N VAL A 102 3.49 43.57 -7.78
CA VAL A 102 3.98 42.50 -8.65
C VAL A 102 5.45 42.14 -8.38
N GLN A 103 6.29 43.08 -7.92
CA GLN A 103 7.72 42.82 -7.67
C GLN A 103 7.98 41.72 -6.62
N SER A 104 7.02 41.45 -5.75
CA SER A 104 7.10 40.37 -4.75
C SER A 104 6.81 38.97 -5.33
N LEU A 105 6.18 38.90 -6.51
CA LEU A 105 5.65 37.69 -7.10
C LEU A 105 6.40 37.39 -8.40
N GLU A 106 7.53 36.68 -8.31
CA GLU A 106 8.30 36.10 -9.44
C GLU A 106 7.47 35.11 -10.31
N THR A 107 6.14 35.12 -10.27
CA THR A 107 5.28 34.03 -10.73
C THR A 107 4.71 34.20 -12.14
N VAL A 108 4.86 35.35 -12.80
CA VAL A 108 4.22 35.60 -14.10
C VAL A 108 5.24 35.76 -15.23
N CYS A 109 4.89 35.30 -16.44
CA CYS A 109 5.64 35.57 -17.67
C CYS A 109 5.16 36.89 -18.31
N PRO A 110 5.87 38.02 -18.19
CA PRO A 110 5.36 39.34 -18.59
C PRO A 110 5.09 39.45 -20.10
N HIS A 111 5.84 38.73 -20.93
CA HIS A 111 5.71 38.81 -22.39
C HIS A 111 4.60 37.94 -22.97
N ILE A 112 3.81 37.24 -22.15
CA ILE A 112 2.81 36.29 -22.64
C ILE A 112 1.63 37.00 -23.32
N ILE A 113 1.13 38.11 -22.75
CA ILE A 113 0.01 38.87 -23.29
C ILE A 113 0.31 39.44 -24.67
N PRO A 114 1.40 40.22 -24.89
CA PRO A 114 1.66 40.80 -26.19
C PRO A 114 1.95 39.72 -27.25
N HIS A 115 2.53 38.59 -26.84
CA HIS A 115 2.82 37.50 -27.76
C HIS A 115 1.55 36.78 -28.24
N VAL A 116 0.64 36.46 -27.30
CA VAL A 116 -0.65 35.84 -27.64
C VAL A 116 -1.52 36.80 -28.45
N LEU A 117 -1.54 38.10 -28.11
CA LEU A 117 -2.27 39.11 -28.87
C LEU A 117 -1.79 39.20 -30.32
N LYS A 118 -0.47 39.29 -30.53
CA LYS A 118 0.11 39.30 -31.89
C LYS A 118 -0.25 38.04 -32.68
N THR A 119 -0.25 36.89 -32.01
CA THR A 119 -0.67 35.62 -32.63
C THR A 119 -2.13 35.69 -33.08
N ILE A 120 -3.03 36.18 -32.22
CA ILE A 120 -4.45 36.36 -32.53
C ILE A 120 -4.63 37.32 -33.71
N LEU A 121 -4.01 38.51 -33.65
CA LEU A 121 -4.11 39.52 -34.70
C LEU A 121 -3.56 39.02 -36.03
N HIS A 122 -2.42 38.33 -36.02
CA HIS A 122 -1.83 37.75 -37.23
C HIS A 122 -2.72 36.64 -37.81
N ASP A 123 -3.26 35.76 -36.97
CA ASP A 123 -4.11 34.66 -37.44
C ASP A 123 -5.44 35.15 -38.02
N VAL A 124 -5.98 36.27 -37.52
CA VAL A 124 -7.25 36.86 -37.96
C VAL A 124 -7.06 37.82 -39.14
N THR A 125 -6.12 38.75 -39.04
CA THR A 125 -5.98 39.88 -40.00
C THR A 125 -4.76 39.76 -40.92
N GLY A 126 -3.83 38.84 -40.63
CA GLY A 126 -2.54 38.75 -41.32
C GLY A 126 -1.52 39.81 -40.89
N SER A 127 -1.84 40.66 -39.91
CA SER A 127 -0.95 41.68 -39.34
C SER A 127 -0.75 41.47 -37.84
N GLU A 128 0.47 41.70 -37.35
CA GLU A 128 0.77 41.73 -35.90
C GLU A 128 0.51 43.11 -35.27
N GLU A 129 0.25 44.13 -36.10
CA GLU A 129 0.03 45.50 -35.62
C GLU A 129 -1.36 45.64 -34.98
N PRO A 130 -1.47 46.39 -33.85
CA PRO A 130 -2.74 46.66 -33.20
C PRO A 130 -3.78 47.21 -34.19
N GLN A 131 -4.95 46.58 -34.22
CA GLN A 131 -6.05 46.96 -35.09
C GLN A 131 -7.08 47.80 -34.34
N LEU A 132 -7.97 48.48 -35.05
CA LEU A 132 -9.10 49.15 -34.41
C LEU A 132 -10.01 48.10 -33.74
N LEU A 133 -10.24 48.22 -32.44
CA LEU A 133 -11.17 47.33 -31.75
C LEU A 133 -12.60 47.64 -32.23
N THR A 134 -13.22 46.68 -32.89
CA THR A 134 -14.60 46.75 -33.39
C THR A 134 -15.32 45.44 -33.08
N GLU A 135 -16.65 45.47 -33.01
CA GLU A 135 -17.45 44.23 -32.84
C GLU A 135 -17.21 43.24 -33.99
N ASP A 136 -17.00 43.73 -35.21
CA ASP A 136 -16.67 42.89 -36.36
C ASP A 136 -15.34 42.15 -36.15
N LEU A 137 -14.30 42.84 -35.66
CA LEU A 137 -13.04 42.20 -35.31
C LEU A 137 -13.24 41.12 -34.23
N VAL A 138 -14.08 41.37 -33.22
CA VAL A 138 -14.40 40.36 -32.19
C VAL A 138 -15.11 39.15 -32.79
N ARG A 139 -16.06 39.34 -33.73
CA ARG A 139 -16.69 38.24 -34.47
C ARG A 139 -15.68 37.45 -35.28
N GLU A 140 -14.76 38.14 -35.98
CA GLU A 140 -13.71 37.49 -36.77
C GLU A 140 -12.76 36.66 -35.90
N ILE A 141 -12.38 37.17 -34.72
CA ILE A 141 -11.59 36.42 -33.74
C ILE A 141 -12.35 35.15 -33.30
N LEU A 142 -13.61 35.28 -32.89
CA LEU A 142 -14.44 34.14 -32.47
C LEU A 142 -14.54 33.08 -33.59
N LEU A 143 -14.87 33.51 -34.81
CA LEU A 143 -14.96 32.64 -35.98
C LEU A 143 -13.63 31.94 -36.27
N LYS A 144 -12.49 32.64 -36.14
CA LYS A 144 -11.17 32.07 -36.39
C LYS A 144 -10.82 30.95 -35.40
N TYR A 145 -11.22 31.09 -34.15
CA TYR A 145 -10.98 30.12 -33.08
C TYR A 145 -12.11 29.10 -32.90
N ASN A 146 -13.03 29.00 -33.88
CA ASN A 146 -14.17 28.08 -33.89
C ASN A 146 -15.11 28.25 -32.67
N GLU A 147 -15.22 29.47 -32.18
CA GLU A 147 -16.15 29.86 -31.12
C GLU A 147 -17.32 30.62 -31.72
N SER A 148 -18.52 30.41 -31.19
CA SER A 148 -19.72 31.15 -31.58
C SER A 148 -20.28 31.90 -30.39
N ALA A 149 -20.61 33.17 -30.57
CA ALA A 149 -21.27 33.99 -29.57
C ALA A 149 -22.50 34.68 -30.19
N PRO A 150 -23.60 34.85 -29.44
CA PRO A 150 -24.70 35.72 -29.86
C PRO A 150 -24.22 37.18 -29.92
N ASP A 151 -24.91 38.00 -30.70
CA ASP A 151 -24.56 39.41 -30.94
C ASP A 151 -24.43 40.21 -29.64
N ASP A 152 -25.31 39.98 -28.66
CA ASP A 152 -25.25 40.63 -27.35
C ASP A 152 -23.94 40.30 -26.61
N LEU A 153 -23.48 39.04 -26.68
CA LEU A 153 -22.22 38.63 -26.05
C LEU A 153 -21.01 39.19 -26.80
N VAL A 154 -21.07 39.33 -28.12
CA VAL A 154 -20.03 40.00 -28.92
C VAL A 154 -19.91 41.46 -28.49
N HIS A 155 -21.04 42.15 -28.32
CA HIS A 155 -21.08 43.52 -27.81
C HIS A 155 -20.49 43.60 -26.39
N ASP A 156 -20.86 42.68 -25.50
CA ASP A 156 -20.31 42.62 -24.13
C ASP A 156 -18.80 42.35 -24.12
N MET A 157 -18.31 41.48 -25.01
CA MET A 157 -16.88 41.24 -25.20
C MET A 157 -16.14 42.48 -25.68
N PHE A 158 -16.74 43.22 -26.63
CA PHE A 158 -16.21 44.49 -27.10
C PHE A 158 -16.15 45.53 -25.96
N LEU A 159 -17.23 45.66 -25.18
CA LEU A 159 -17.29 46.58 -24.03
C LEU A 159 -16.29 46.18 -22.93
N ALA A 160 -16.13 44.90 -22.64
CA ALA A 160 -15.18 44.41 -21.64
C ALA A 160 -13.73 44.76 -22.01
N ALA A 161 -13.39 44.68 -23.29
CA ALA A 161 -12.08 45.08 -23.81
C ALA A 161 -11.90 46.60 -23.80
N LYS A 162 -12.89 47.36 -24.29
CA LYS A 162 -12.85 48.83 -24.36
C LYS A 162 -12.75 49.50 -22.99
N GLY A 163 -13.36 48.89 -21.96
CA GLY A 163 -13.44 49.43 -20.62
C GLY A 163 -14.31 50.70 -20.54
N TRP A 164 -14.10 51.51 -19.50
CA TRP A 164 -14.95 52.68 -19.19
C TRP A 164 -14.71 53.92 -20.08
N GLN A 165 -13.79 53.85 -21.05
CA GLN A 165 -13.52 54.98 -21.95
C GLN A 165 -14.68 55.15 -22.94
N ARG A 166 -15.54 56.15 -22.70
CA ARG A 166 -16.74 56.40 -23.51
C ARG A 166 -16.41 56.94 -24.90
N ASP A 167 -15.39 57.80 -25.02
CA ASP A 167 -15.12 58.54 -26.26
C ASP A 167 -13.69 58.28 -26.77
N GLY A 168 -13.56 57.39 -27.75
CA GLY A 168 -12.28 57.09 -28.41
C GLY A 168 -12.32 55.82 -29.26
N ASN A 169 -11.64 55.87 -30.40
CA ASN A 169 -11.31 54.70 -31.21
C ASN A 169 -10.17 53.93 -30.51
N SER A 170 -10.52 53.01 -29.62
CA SER A 170 -9.53 52.20 -28.91
C SER A 170 -8.89 51.18 -29.87
N LEU A 171 -7.57 51.11 -29.88
CA LEU A 171 -6.85 50.05 -30.57
C LEU A 171 -6.92 48.77 -29.73
N PHE A 172 -6.96 47.61 -30.39
CA PHE A 172 -6.84 46.32 -29.73
C PHE A 172 -5.36 46.01 -29.48
N ASP A 173 -4.80 46.71 -28.49
CA ASP A 173 -3.42 46.62 -28.02
C ASP A 173 -3.29 45.78 -26.74
N GLU A 174 -2.06 45.71 -26.19
CA GLU A 174 -1.75 44.90 -25.00
C GLU A 174 -2.58 45.32 -23.79
N GLU A 175 -2.76 46.63 -23.57
CA GLU A 175 -3.52 47.16 -22.44
C GLU A 175 -5.01 46.83 -22.57
N THR A 176 -5.57 47.03 -23.76
CA THR A 176 -6.98 46.75 -24.06
C THR A 176 -7.27 45.24 -23.99
N PHE A 177 -6.35 44.40 -24.44
CA PHE A 177 -6.48 42.95 -24.32
C PHE A 177 -6.33 42.46 -22.87
N LEU A 178 -5.38 43.02 -22.10
CA LEU A 178 -5.27 42.71 -20.68
C LEU A 178 -6.54 43.09 -19.92
N LYS A 179 -7.11 44.26 -20.19
CA LYS A 179 -8.43 44.67 -19.66
C LYS A 179 -9.53 43.67 -20.02
N ALA A 180 -9.58 43.23 -21.28
CA ALA A 180 -10.53 42.20 -21.72
C ALA A 180 -10.43 40.90 -20.89
N LEU A 181 -9.21 40.55 -20.45
CA LEU A 181 -8.93 39.35 -19.66
C LEU A 181 -9.15 39.54 -18.15
N SER A 182 -9.12 40.78 -17.65
CA SER A 182 -9.05 41.08 -16.20
C SER A 182 -10.19 41.93 -15.63
N ASN A 183 -10.98 42.62 -16.45
CA ASN A 183 -11.95 43.62 -15.99
C ASN A 183 -13.07 43.01 -15.11
N ASP A 184 -13.42 41.74 -15.35
CA ASP A 184 -14.43 40.97 -14.61
C ASP A 184 -13.86 40.11 -13.48
N ILE A 185 -12.58 40.26 -13.12
CA ILE A 185 -11.94 39.52 -12.02
C ILE A 185 -11.30 40.44 -10.98
N THR A 186 -11.68 41.71 -10.94
CA THR A 186 -11.18 42.72 -9.99
C THR A 186 -11.47 42.37 -8.53
N ALA A 187 -12.49 41.54 -8.27
CA ALA A 187 -12.78 41.02 -6.93
C ALA A 187 -11.71 40.02 -6.41
N TYR A 188 -10.87 39.48 -7.29
CA TYR A 188 -9.78 38.58 -6.91
C TYR A 188 -8.60 39.34 -6.32
N SER A 189 -8.31 39.11 -5.04
CA SER A 189 -7.14 39.68 -4.37
C SER A 189 -5.95 38.73 -4.47
N VAL A 190 -4.87 39.21 -5.08
CA VAL A 190 -3.62 38.47 -5.30
C VAL A 190 -2.96 38.05 -3.99
N ASP A 191 -3.06 38.86 -2.94
CA ASP A 191 -2.47 38.56 -1.61
C ASP A 191 -2.98 37.24 -1.02
N ARG A 192 -4.19 36.81 -1.39
CA ARG A 192 -4.81 35.57 -0.91
C ARG A 192 -4.06 34.31 -1.33
N GLU A 193 -3.24 34.39 -2.39
CA GLU A 193 -2.38 33.27 -2.79
C GLU A 193 -1.24 33.02 -1.81
N ILE A 194 -0.70 34.09 -1.24
CA ILE A 194 0.42 34.04 -0.29
C ILE A 194 -0.09 33.83 1.13
N ASN A 195 -1.28 34.35 1.42
CA ASN A 195 -1.88 34.25 2.74
C ASN A 195 -2.03 32.78 3.17
N GLY A 196 -1.57 32.50 4.40
CA GLY A 196 -1.76 31.24 5.11
C GLY A 196 -3.21 31.06 5.58
N ASN A 197 -4.18 31.23 4.68
CA ASN A 197 -5.60 31.03 4.90
C ASN A 197 -6.12 29.94 3.96
N THR A 198 -7.30 29.40 4.26
CA THR A 198 -7.99 28.50 3.35
C THR A 198 -8.69 29.29 2.24
N ASN A 199 -8.87 28.69 1.06
CA ASN A 199 -9.61 29.24 -0.07
C ASN A 199 -10.99 29.75 0.37
N PHE A 200 -11.67 28.97 1.22
CA PHE A 200 -12.96 29.39 1.78
C PHE A 200 -12.86 30.68 2.60
N ALA A 201 -11.89 30.74 3.53
CA ALA A 201 -11.70 31.91 4.38
C ALA A 201 -11.23 33.14 3.60
N ASP A 202 -10.53 32.95 2.49
CA ASP A 202 -10.14 34.04 1.62
C ASP A 202 -11.31 34.63 0.84
N VAL A 203 -12.27 33.79 0.41
CA VAL A 203 -13.48 34.28 -0.28
C VAL A 203 -14.46 34.92 0.70
N PHE A 204 -14.86 34.21 1.76
CA PHE A 204 -15.93 34.64 2.67
C PHE A 204 -15.45 35.33 3.95
N GLY A 205 -14.13 35.45 4.17
CA GLY A 205 -13.57 35.97 5.41
C GLY A 205 -13.53 34.93 6.54
N LYS A 206 -12.76 35.23 7.60
CA LYS A 206 -12.53 34.29 8.74
C LYS A 206 -13.76 34.05 9.62
N ASN A 207 -14.69 35.02 9.71
CA ASN A 207 -15.77 35.04 10.70
C ASN A 207 -17.19 35.17 10.10
N GLN A 208 -17.36 35.18 8.78
CA GLN A 208 -18.68 35.42 8.20
C GLN A 208 -19.39 34.10 7.87
N CYS A 209 -20.65 33.96 8.31
CA CYS A 209 -21.56 32.94 7.82
C CYS A 209 -21.95 33.26 6.37
N ILE A 210 -21.98 32.25 5.50
CA ILE A 210 -22.39 32.40 4.09
C ILE A 210 -23.76 33.10 4.00
N ASP A 211 -24.69 32.73 4.89
CA ASP A 211 -26.04 33.28 4.94
C ASP A 211 -26.06 34.80 5.12
N ALA A 212 -25.18 35.35 5.96
CA ALA A 212 -25.10 36.79 6.20
C ALA A 212 -24.52 37.53 4.99
N CYS A 213 -23.45 37.00 4.38
CA CYS A 213 -22.85 37.60 3.18
C CYS A 213 -23.81 37.61 1.99
N LEU A 214 -24.54 36.52 1.79
CA LEU A 214 -25.48 36.41 0.66
C LEU A 214 -26.71 37.30 0.86
N GLN A 215 -27.21 37.44 2.09
CA GLN A 215 -28.33 38.34 2.38
C GLN A 215 -27.98 39.81 2.11
N ASP A 216 -26.80 40.26 2.58
CA ASP A 216 -26.36 41.65 2.38
C ASP A 216 -26.22 42.01 0.89
N SER A 217 -25.78 41.08 0.04
CA SER A 217 -25.66 41.31 -1.42
C SER A 217 -26.99 41.36 -2.17
N VAL A 218 -28.02 40.67 -1.66
CA VAL A 218 -29.33 40.59 -2.34
C VAL A 218 -30.22 41.77 -1.96
N GLN A 219 -30.01 42.38 -0.80
CA GLN A 219 -30.84 43.48 -0.31
C GLN A 219 -30.66 44.80 -1.09
N SER A 220 -29.60 44.95 -1.90
CA SER A 220 -29.25 46.24 -2.50
C SER A 220 -29.81 46.51 -3.89
N GLU A 221 -30.21 45.52 -4.71
CA GLU A 221 -30.43 45.80 -6.15
C GLU A 221 -31.56 45.06 -6.91
N ILE A 222 -32.39 44.19 -6.30
CA ILE A 222 -33.31 43.33 -7.10
C ILE A 222 -34.79 43.50 -6.76
N ASP A 223 -35.60 43.65 -7.82
CA ASP A 223 -37.06 43.69 -7.88
C ASP A 223 -37.68 42.43 -7.23
N GLU A 224 -38.68 42.58 -6.35
CA GLU A 224 -39.24 41.51 -5.49
C GLU A 224 -39.79 40.27 -6.24
N SER A 225 -39.94 40.34 -7.57
CA SER A 225 -40.54 39.28 -8.39
C SER A 225 -39.55 38.17 -8.81
N GLU A 226 -38.26 38.45 -8.99
CA GLU A 226 -37.21 37.42 -9.22
C GLU A 226 -36.74 36.75 -7.92
N VAL A 227 -37.00 37.38 -6.78
CA VAL A 227 -36.56 36.94 -5.44
C VAL A 227 -37.25 35.64 -4.98
N ASN A 228 -38.40 35.28 -5.55
CA ASN A 228 -39.18 34.12 -5.11
C ASN A 228 -38.77 32.78 -5.75
N LEU A 229 -38.09 32.76 -6.91
CA LEU A 229 -37.60 31.53 -7.55
C LEU A 229 -36.21 31.10 -7.03
N GLY A 230 -35.47 31.99 -6.35
CA GLY A 230 -34.09 31.75 -5.91
C GLY A 230 -33.88 31.57 -4.40
N ARG A 231 -34.94 31.40 -3.61
CA ARG A 231 -34.85 31.38 -2.13
C ARG A 231 -34.55 30.01 -1.52
N GLU A 232 -34.27 28.97 -2.32
CA GLU A 232 -33.52 27.83 -1.80
C GLU A 232 -32.13 28.33 -1.40
N SER A 233 -31.98 28.62 -0.11
CA SER A 233 -30.76 29.23 0.40
C SER A 233 -29.59 28.29 0.14
N ILE A 234 -28.52 28.83 -0.45
CA ILE A 234 -27.21 28.19 -0.47
C ILE A 234 -26.84 27.98 0.99
N LYS A 235 -26.93 26.73 1.46
CA LYS A 235 -26.70 26.40 2.86
C LYS A 235 -25.28 25.89 2.99
N ARG A 236 -24.51 26.53 3.87
CA ARG A 236 -23.32 25.90 4.39
C ARG A 236 -23.73 24.88 5.43
N ILE A 237 -23.57 23.61 5.09
CA ILE A 237 -23.51 22.56 6.07
C ILE A 237 -22.20 22.76 6.83
N GLU A 238 -22.28 23.19 8.07
CA GLU A 238 -21.13 23.20 8.97
C GLU A 238 -20.75 21.74 9.29
N THR A 239 -20.05 21.10 8.37
CA THR A 239 -19.30 19.90 8.69
C THR A 239 -18.31 20.31 9.78
N GLY A 240 -18.54 19.86 11.02
CA GLY A 240 -17.60 20.09 12.10
C GLY A 240 -16.20 19.64 11.66
N ARG A 241 -15.14 20.30 12.11
CA ARG A 241 -13.75 19.94 11.77
C ARG A 241 -13.31 18.66 12.50
N GLY A 242 -14.03 17.57 12.29
CA GLY A 242 -13.74 16.23 12.81
C GLY A 242 -12.75 15.46 11.94
N PHE A 243 -12.51 14.20 12.31
CA PHE A 243 -11.65 13.29 11.55
C PHE A 243 -12.30 12.90 10.22
N ASP A 244 -11.87 13.55 9.14
CA ASP A 244 -12.20 13.09 7.80
C ASP A 244 -11.04 12.23 7.28
N PHE A 245 -11.23 10.92 7.36
CA PHE A 245 -10.26 9.96 6.86
C PHE A 245 -10.22 9.90 5.33
N SER A 246 -11.31 10.30 4.66
CA SER A 246 -11.46 10.18 3.20
C SER A 246 -10.91 11.39 2.48
N ALA A 247 -11.35 12.60 2.84
CA ALA A 247 -10.82 13.84 2.25
C ALA A 247 -9.47 14.26 2.87
N GLY A 248 -9.00 13.54 3.90
CA GLY A 248 -7.73 13.78 4.57
C GLY A 248 -7.61 15.23 5.03
N THR A 249 -8.62 15.72 5.76
CA THR A 249 -8.64 17.12 6.19
C THR A 249 -7.38 17.47 6.98
N TYR A 250 -6.93 18.70 6.84
CA TYR A 250 -5.63 19.12 7.34
C TYR A 250 -5.41 18.91 8.85
N TYR A 251 -6.45 19.17 9.66
CA TYR A 251 -6.45 18.96 11.10
C TYR A 251 -6.30 17.47 11.47
N CYS A 252 -6.68 16.59 10.53
CA CYS A 252 -6.67 15.14 10.70
C CYS A 252 -5.25 14.55 10.68
N LYS A 253 -4.24 15.12 10.01
CA LYS A 253 -2.94 14.41 9.83
C LYS A 253 -2.25 14.07 11.15
N GLN A 254 -1.97 15.08 11.98
CA GLN A 254 -1.30 14.89 13.26
C GLN A 254 -2.22 14.23 14.29
N GLN A 255 -3.50 14.60 14.30
CA GLN A 255 -4.48 14.00 15.20
C GLN A 255 -4.67 12.51 14.87
N MET A 256 -4.68 12.12 13.60
CA MET A 256 -4.78 10.74 13.13
C MET A 256 -3.53 9.95 13.48
N LEU A 257 -2.34 10.51 13.25
CA LEU A 257 -1.09 9.89 13.69
C LEU A 257 -1.12 9.65 15.21
N SER A 258 -1.54 10.65 15.98
CA SER A 258 -1.59 10.58 17.44
C SER A 258 -2.67 9.61 17.93
N LEU A 259 -3.83 9.57 17.27
CA LEU A 259 -4.93 8.63 17.54
C LEU A 259 -4.51 7.20 17.21
N PHE A 260 -3.78 7.00 16.11
CA PHE A 260 -3.21 5.71 15.75
C PHE A 260 -2.19 5.24 16.79
N CYS A 261 -1.24 6.11 17.19
CA CYS A 261 -0.29 5.80 18.26
C CYS A 261 -1.02 5.47 19.56
N PHE A 262 -1.99 6.30 19.97
CA PHE A 262 -2.82 6.06 21.14
C PHE A 262 -3.47 4.67 21.07
N PHE A 263 -4.11 4.33 19.94
CA PHE A 263 -4.79 3.05 19.76
C PHE A 263 -3.81 1.88 19.81
N PHE A 264 -2.67 1.99 19.13
CA PHE A 264 -1.63 0.96 19.12
C PHE A 264 -1.06 0.69 20.52
N PHE A 265 -0.68 1.74 21.25
CA PHE A 265 -0.14 1.58 22.60
C PHE A 265 -1.20 1.16 23.61
N SER A 266 -2.45 1.65 23.47
CA SER A 266 -3.58 1.20 24.30
C SER A 266 -3.89 -0.27 24.04
N TYR A 267 -3.82 -0.71 22.79
CA TYR A 267 -4.02 -2.10 22.44
C TYR A 267 -2.98 -3.00 23.12
N MET A 268 -1.69 -2.67 22.94
CA MET A 268 -0.58 -3.48 23.47
C MET A 268 -0.43 -3.41 24.99
N GLY A 269 -0.64 -2.23 25.58
CA GLY A 269 -0.45 -2.00 27.01
C GLY A 269 -1.68 -2.31 27.87
N PHE A 270 -2.88 -2.36 27.27
CA PHE A 270 -4.13 -2.40 28.02
C PHE A 270 -5.17 -3.38 27.49
N ILE A 271 -5.58 -3.27 26.22
CA ILE A 271 -6.71 -4.07 25.70
C ILE A 271 -6.33 -5.55 25.70
N TYR A 272 -5.15 -5.90 25.19
CA TYR A 272 -4.71 -7.28 25.09
C TYR A 272 -4.51 -7.93 26.49
N PRO A 273 -3.76 -7.34 27.45
CA PRO A 273 -3.64 -7.91 28.79
C PRO A 273 -4.98 -8.06 29.52
N SER A 274 -5.86 -7.05 29.46
CA SER A 274 -7.18 -7.12 30.11
C SER A 274 -8.04 -8.23 29.52
N LEU A 275 -7.96 -8.41 28.20
CA LEU A 275 -8.67 -9.48 27.53
C LEU A 275 -8.13 -10.86 27.91
N GLN A 276 -6.80 -11.02 28.01
CA GLN A 276 -6.19 -12.27 28.49
C GLN A 276 -6.71 -12.64 29.88
N ILE A 277 -6.82 -11.65 30.79
CA ILE A 277 -7.38 -11.87 32.12
C ILE A 277 -8.85 -12.28 32.01
N LEU A 278 -9.66 -11.54 31.25
CA LEU A 278 -11.08 -11.87 31.06
C LEU A 278 -11.26 -13.30 30.52
N ILE A 279 -10.50 -13.67 29.49
CA ILE A 279 -10.51 -15.01 28.88
C ILE A 279 -10.12 -16.05 29.93
N SER A 280 -9.00 -15.85 30.64
CA SER A 280 -8.55 -16.78 31.67
C SER A 280 -9.57 -16.98 32.81
N THR A 281 -10.44 -15.99 33.06
CA THR A 281 -11.50 -16.08 34.09
C THR A 281 -12.84 -16.59 33.58
N SER A 282 -13.12 -16.45 32.28
CA SER A 282 -14.44 -16.74 31.69
C SER A 282 -14.49 -18.04 30.93
N VAL A 283 -13.33 -18.55 30.54
CA VAL A 283 -13.20 -19.76 29.76
C VAL A 283 -12.72 -20.86 30.69
N ASP A 284 -13.55 -21.91 30.85
CA ASP A 284 -13.19 -23.09 31.62
C ASP A 284 -11.81 -23.58 31.19
N THR A 285 -10.95 -23.86 32.17
CA THR A 285 -9.63 -24.42 31.92
C THR A 285 -9.80 -25.70 31.11
N CYS A 286 -9.34 -25.69 29.86
CA CYS A 286 -9.31 -26.92 29.08
C CYS A 286 -8.48 -27.96 29.83
N PRO A 287 -8.88 -29.24 29.78
CA PRO A 287 -8.01 -30.31 30.23
C PRO A 287 -6.66 -30.19 29.54
N GLU A 288 -5.56 -30.37 30.29
CA GLU A 288 -4.21 -30.22 29.74
C GLU A 288 -4.01 -31.20 28.58
N TYR A 289 -3.45 -30.68 27.49
CA TYR A 289 -3.03 -31.52 26.37
C TYR A 289 -1.86 -32.38 26.84
N SER A 290 -2.07 -33.69 26.96
CA SER A 290 -1.02 -34.63 27.33
C SER A 290 -0.40 -35.22 26.08
N PHE A 291 0.88 -34.93 25.83
CA PHE A 291 1.62 -35.48 24.69
C PHE A 291 1.66 -37.02 24.69
N ASN A 292 1.42 -37.66 25.83
CA ASN A 292 1.44 -39.11 26.00
C ASN A 292 0.06 -39.77 25.82
N SER A 293 -1.01 -38.98 25.73
CA SER A 293 -2.38 -39.49 25.59
C SER A 293 -2.75 -39.80 24.14
N SER A 294 -3.61 -40.79 23.92
CA SER A 294 -4.08 -41.13 22.56
C SER A 294 -4.85 -39.97 21.95
N TRP A 295 -4.90 -39.88 20.61
CA TRP A 295 -5.70 -38.85 19.92
C TRP A 295 -7.16 -38.82 20.40
N THR A 296 -7.75 -39.96 20.72
CA THR A 296 -9.12 -40.02 21.25
C THR A 296 -9.28 -39.33 22.60
N GLN A 297 -8.24 -39.35 23.45
CA GLN A 297 -8.21 -38.64 24.73
C GLN A 297 -7.82 -37.16 24.57
N ASN A 298 -6.94 -36.85 23.60
CA ASN A 298 -6.53 -35.47 23.30
C ASN A 298 -7.51 -34.70 22.41
N ASN A 299 -8.49 -35.38 21.80
CA ASN A 299 -9.48 -34.76 20.93
C ASN A 299 -10.31 -33.71 21.69
N GLU A 300 -10.65 -33.95 22.96
CA GLU A 300 -11.38 -32.98 23.79
C GLU A 300 -10.51 -31.78 24.21
N PRO A 301 -9.30 -31.94 24.80
CA PRO A 301 -8.34 -30.86 25.02
C PRO A 301 -8.05 -30.01 23.77
N PHE A 302 -7.84 -30.67 22.63
CA PHE A 302 -7.51 -30.00 21.37
C PHE A 302 -8.70 -29.20 20.82
N ARG A 303 -9.91 -29.79 20.81
CA ARG A 303 -11.14 -29.06 20.42
C ARG A 303 -11.42 -27.90 21.35
N CYS A 304 -11.25 -28.11 22.66
CA CYS A 304 -11.39 -27.07 23.67
C CYS A 304 -10.37 -25.94 23.44
N SER A 305 -9.10 -26.26 23.20
CA SER A 305 -8.05 -25.28 22.91
C SER A 305 -8.31 -24.49 21.62
N ILE A 306 -8.72 -25.16 20.54
CA ILE A 306 -9.13 -24.48 19.30
C ILE A 306 -10.32 -23.57 19.56
N TRP A 307 -11.35 -24.05 20.25
CA TRP A 307 -12.54 -23.27 20.55
C TRP A 307 -12.19 -22.04 21.40
N ASN A 308 -11.38 -22.21 22.44
CA ASN A 308 -10.90 -21.12 23.29
C ASN A 308 -10.11 -20.09 22.49
N SER A 309 -9.25 -20.54 21.56
CA SER A 309 -8.51 -19.64 20.69
C SER A 309 -9.45 -18.87 19.73
N ILE A 310 -10.45 -19.54 19.14
CA ILE A 310 -11.45 -18.87 18.30
C ILE A 310 -12.22 -17.82 19.11
N VAL A 311 -12.69 -18.17 20.32
CA VAL A 311 -13.41 -17.25 21.21
C VAL A 311 -12.51 -16.08 21.62
N GLU A 312 -11.25 -16.35 21.97
CA GLU A 312 -10.24 -15.32 22.26
C GLU A 312 -10.08 -14.34 21.10
N TRP A 313 -9.89 -14.84 19.88
CA TRP A 313 -9.75 -14.00 18.69
C TRP A 313 -11.03 -13.22 18.37
N LEU A 314 -12.21 -13.82 18.54
CA LEU A 314 -13.49 -13.13 18.33
C LEU A 314 -13.72 -12.02 19.37
N LEU A 315 -13.40 -12.27 20.64
CA LEU A 315 -13.47 -11.26 21.69
C LEU A 315 -12.45 -10.15 21.47
N LEU A 316 -11.23 -10.50 21.04
CA LEU A 316 -10.17 -9.54 20.71
C LEU A 316 -10.57 -8.65 19.54
N PHE A 317 -11.06 -9.25 18.46
CA PHE A 317 -11.59 -8.53 17.30
C PHE A 317 -12.73 -7.60 17.71
N SER A 318 -13.70 -8.11 18.48
CA SER A 318 -14.82 -7.31 18.97
C SER A 318 -14.36 -6.14 19.83
N ALA A 319 -13.40 -6.34 20.73
CA ALA A 319 -12.83 -5.29 21.56
C ALA A 319 -12.10 -4.22 20.73
N ILE A 320 -11.30 -4.63 19.73
CA ILE A 320 -10.62 -3.72 18.78
C ILE A 320 -11.64 -2.92 17.97
N VAL A 321 -12.67 -3.58 17.42
CA VAL A 321 -13.70 -2.94 16.59
C VAL A 321 -14.53 -1.96 17.43
N VAL A 322 -14.99 -2.36 18.61
CA VAL A 322 -15.77 -1.48 19.49
C VAL A 322 -14.93 -0.30 19.97
N SER A 323 -13.70 -0.52 20.41
CA SER A 323 -12.82 0.58 20.85
C SER A 323 -12.44 1.53 19.72
N GLY A 324 -12.12 0.99 18.54
CA GLY A 324 -11.84 1.78 17.34
C GLY A 324 -13.07 2.55 16.85
N PHE A 325 -14.23 1.90 16.84
CA PHE A 325 -15.51 2.53 16.50
C PHE A 325 -15.83 3.65 17.48
N LEU A 326 -15.72 3.45 18.79
CA LEU A 326 -15.97 4.51 19.77
C LEU A 326 -14.99 5.67 19.58
N ALA A 327 -13.69 5.39 19.39
CA ALA A 327 -12.68 6.42 19.18
C ALA A 327 -12.97 7.26 17.91
N ILE A 328 -13.30 6.60 16.79
CA ILE A 328 -13.63 7.27 15.53
C ILE A 328 -14.98 7.96 15.62
N PHE A 329 -16.01 7.31 16.18
CA PHE A 329 -17.34 7.86 16.35
C PHE A 329 -17.27 9.15 17.16
N PHE A 330 -16.72 9.12 18.37
CA PHE A 330 -16.58 10.34 19.18
C PHE A 330 -15.64 11.38 18.56
N GLY A 331 -14.64 10.94 17.78
CA GLY A 331 -13.80 11.83 16.98
C GLY A 331 -14.57 12.51 15.83
N SER A 332 -15.57 11.83 15.27
CA SER A 332 -16.34 12.25 14.09
C SER A 332 -17.69 12.87 14.45
N VAL A 333 -18.18 12.70 15.69
CA VAL A 333 -19.44 13.27 16.16
C VAL A 333 -19.41 14.78 15.98
N GLY A 334 -20.33 15.26 15.14
CA GLY A 334 -20.41 16.64 14.68
C GLY A 334 -20.30 16.82 13.17
N TYR A 335 -20.14 15.72 12.41
CA TYR A 335 -20.25 15.59 10.95
C TYR A 335 -21.66 15.19 10.49
N SER A 336 -22.72 15.69 11.11
CA SER A 336 -24.10 15.48 10.62
C SER A 336 -24.50 16.61 9.68
N ILE A 337 -24.95 16.26 8.47
CA ILE A 337 -25.45 17.18 7.45
C ILE A 337 -26.72 17.91 7.93
N ASP A 338 -27.48 17.32 8.84
CA ASP A 338 -28.87 17.73 9.09
C ASP A 338 -29.08 18.65 10.31
N ASP A 339 -28.10 18.87 11.20
CA ASP A 339 -28.44 19.34 12.57
C ASP A 339 -27.54 20.44 13.18
N THR A 340 -26.90 21.28 12.36
CA THR A 340 -25.90 22.26 12.84
C THR A 340 -26.46 23.56 13.41
N GLN A 341 -27.72 23.92 13.13
CA GLN A 341 -28.28 25.19 13.64
C GLN A 341 -28.77 25.12 15.10
N ASN A 342 -28.89 23.93 15.70
CA ASN A 342 -29.33 23.79 17.08
C ASN A 342 -28.16 23.98 18.05
N LEU A 343 -28.27 24.96 18.96
CA LEU A 343 -27.33 25.17 20.09
C LEU A 343 -27.10 23.87 20.90
N LYS A 344 -28.13 23.01 20.95
CA LYS A 344 -28.09 21.67 21.56
C LYS A 344 -27.02 20.77 20.93
N THR A 345 -26.82 20.84 19.62
CA THR A 345 -25.82 20.06 18.88
C THR A 345 -24.40 20.49 19.26
N LEU A 346 -24.16 21.79 19.47
CA LEU A 346 -22.86 22.30 19.95
C LEU A 346 -22.55 21.80 21.38
N HIS A 347 -23.54 21.84 22.28
CA HIS A 347 -23.40 21.29 23.62
C HIS A 347 -23.16 19.78 23.60
N PHE A 348 -23.84 19.05 22.71
CA PHE A 348 -23.61 17.62 22.50
C PHE A 348 -22.18 17.33 22.02
N LYS A 349 -21.64 18.10 21.06
CA LYS A 349 -20.24 18.00 20.62
C LYS A 349 -19.25 18.15 21.79
N ARG A 350 -19.45 19.16 22.64
CA ARG A 350 -18.62 19.38 23.85
C ARG A 350 -18.69 18.20 24.82
N TRP A 351 -19.89 17.67 25.04
CA TRP A 351 -20.08 16.48 25.86
C TRP A 351 -19.38 15.25 25.29
N CYS A 352 -19.46 15.01 23.98
CA CYS A 352 -18.74 13.92 23.34
C CYS A 352 -17.21 14.06 23.46
N ASN A 353 -16.66 15.27 23.38
CA ASN A 353 -15.23 15.51 23.59
C ASN A 353 -14.82 15.25 25.05
N ILE A 354 -15.68 15.60 26.01
CA ILE A 354 -15.47 15.31 27.43
C ILE A 354 -15.58 13.79 27.70
N VAL A 355 -16.53 13.11 27.07
CA VAL A 355 -16.66 11.64 27.17
C VAL A 355 -15.44 10.95 26.56
N LEU A 356 -14.95 11.42 25.41
CA LEU A 356 -13.71 10.96 24.81
C LEU A 356 -12.51 11.23 25.74
N LEU A 357 -12.42 12.41 26.35
CA LEU A 357 -11.41 12.75 27.35
C LEU A 357 -11.42 11.76 28.52
N ILE A 358 -12.59 11.51 29.09
CA ILE A 358 -12.77 10.56 30.19
C ILE A 358 -12.34 9.16 29.73
N PHE A 359 -12.78 8.72 28.55
CA PHE A 359 -12.40 7.43 27.99
C PHE A 359 -10.88 7.31 27.79
N LEU A 360 -10.22 8.30 27.19
CA LEU A 360 -8.78 8.27 26.91
C LEU A 360 -7.92 8.28 28.19
N ILE A 361 -8.35 8.98 29.25
CA ILE A 361 -7.58 9.13 30.50
C ILE A 361 -7.89 8.02 31.51
N PHE A 362 -9.16 7.66 31.67
CA PHE A 362 -9.59 6.71 32.70
C PHE A 362 -9.50 5.26 32.26
N LEU A 363 -9.59 4.94 30.95
CA LEU A 363 -9.49 3.55 30.49
C LEU A 363 -8.16 2.90 30.93
N PRO A 364 -6.98 3.54 30.76
CA PRO A 364 -5.73 3.00 31.29
C PRO A 364 -5.70 2.91 32.83
N HIS A 365 -6.33 3.86 33.53
CA HIS A 365 -6.25 3.96 34.99
C HIS A 365 -7.16 2.98 35.75
N PHE A 366 -8.34 2.67 35.20
CA PHE A 366 -9.33 1.80 35.86
C PHE A 366 -8.83 0.37 36.07
N PHE A 367 -7.83 -0.07 35.29
CA PHE A 367 -7.28 -1.43 35.35
C PHE A 367 -5.86 -1.50 35.93
N ILE A 368 -5.34 -0.41 36.51
CA ILE A 368 -4.07 -0.39 37.26
C ILE A 368 -4.09 -1.37 38.46
N GLY A 369 -5.27 -1.88 38.85
CA GLY A 369 -5.43 -2.91 39.87
C GLY A 369 -5.08 -4.34 39.42
N PHE A 370 -4.88 -4.59 38.12
CA PHE A 370 -4.48 -5.92 37.63
C PHE A 370 -2.95 -6.03 37.58
N ASP A 371 -2.47 -7.15 38.13
CA ASP A 371 -1.11 -7.46 38.57
C ASP A 371 0.07 -6.68 37.92
N ARG A 372 0.84 -5.99 38.76
CA ARG A 372 1.96 -5.08 38.44
C ARG A 372 3.21 -5.77 37.86
N SER A 373 3.13 -7.05 37.52
CA SER A 373 4.31 -7.92 37.40
C SER A 373 5.20 -7.64 36.18
N SER A 374 4.75 -6.86 35.17
CA SER A 374 5.60 -6.49 34.02
C SER A 374 5.81 -4.97 33.86
N ASN A 375 7.06 -4.53 34.00
CA ASN A 375 7.49 -3.15 33.73
C ASN A 375 7.18 -2.70 32.28
N ILE A 376 7.07 -3.64 31.34
CA ILE A 376 6.78 -3.37 29.93
C ILE A 376 5.33 -2.90 29.75
N ALA A 377 4.35 -3.55 30.40
CA ALA A 377 2.96 -3.14 30.31
C ALA A 377 2.76 -1.73 30.87
N LEU A 378 3.39 -1.41 32.01
CA LEU A 378 3.37 -0.07 32.59
C LEU A 378 3.96 0.98 31.64
N PHE A 379 5.11 0.69 31.01
CA PHE A 379 5.72 1.60 30.04
C PHE A 379 4.80 1.87 28.83
N LEU A 380 4.19 0.82 28.27
CA LEU A 380 3.23 0.96 27.16
C LEU A 380 1.98 1.74 27.56
N GLN A 381 1.49 1.58 28.79
CA GLN A 381 0.36 2.34 29.33
C GLN A 381 0.70 3.82 29.50
N VAL A 382 1.91 4.15 29.97
CA VAL A 382 2.39 5.54 30.07
C VAL A 382 2.46 6.17 28.69
N LEU A 383 2.99 5.46 27.68
CA LEU A 383 3.01 5.93 26.30
C LEU A 383 1.60 6.13 25.74
N ALA A 384 0.70 5.16 25.94
CA ALA A 384 -0.70 5.29 25.52
C ALA A 384 -1.35 6.53 26.13
N THR A 385 -1.20 6.72 27.44
CA THR A 385 -1.73 7.89 28.15
C THR A 385 -1.13 9.19 27.63
N PHE A 386 0.19 9.22 27.37
CA PHE A 386 0.87 10.38 26.79
C PHE A 386 0.29 10.74 25.42
N PHE A 387 0.15 9.78 24.51
CA PHE A 387 -0.43 10.03 23.18
C PHE A 387 -1.91 10.41 23.26
N GLY A 388 -2.67 9.84 24.19
CA GLY A 388 -4.05 10.24 24.46
C GLY A 388 -4.14 11.70 24.90
N CYS A 389 -3.36 12.08 25.91
CA CYS A 389 -3.24 13.48 26.36
C CYS A 389 -2.75 14.40 25.24
N TRP A 390 -1.86 13.93 24.37
CA TRP A 390 -1.37 14.70 23.22
C TRP A 390 -2.45 14.94 22.17
N VAL A 391 -3.25 13.93 21.82
CA VAL A 391 -4.43 14.10 20.93
C VAL A 391 -5.36 15.16 21.49
N LEU A 392 -5.63 15.10 22.80
CA LEU A 392 -6.50 16.04 23.50
C LEU A 392 -5.92 17.46 23.51
N PHE A 393 -4.61 17.58 23.77
CA PHE A 393 -3.91 18.85 23.70
C PHE A 393 -4.00 19.46 22.30
N LEU A 394 -3.73 18.68 21.24
CA LEU A 394 -3.85 19.15 19.86
C LEU A 394 -5.27 19.59 19.52
N ARG A 395 -6.28 18.85 19.98
CA ARG A 395 -7.69 19.19 19.77
C ARG A 395 -8.04 20.49 20.50
N LEU A 396 -7.64 20.63 21.76
CA LEU A 396 -7.84 21.85 22.55
C LEU A 396 -7.14 23.05 21.91
N VAL A 397 -5.89 22.89 21.45
CA VAL A 397 -5.15 23.94 20.75
C VAL A 397 -5.86 24.34 19.46
N THR A 398 -6.39 23.36 18.71
CA THR A 398 -7.17 23.62 17.49
C THR A 398 -8.43 24.42 17.81
N GLU A 399 -9.21 23.99 18.81
CA GLU A 399 -10.43 24.69 19.25
C GLU A 399 -10.16 26.09 19.81
N LEU A 400 -9.08 26.26 20.58
CA LEU A 400 -8.66 27.56 21.12
C LEU A 400 -8.19 28.50 20.01
N ASN A 401 -7.42 27.99 19.05
CA ASN A 401 -6.95 28.78 17.93
C ASN A 401 -8.11 29.23 17.03
N GLU A 402 -9.11 28.37 16.85
CA GLU A 402 -10.34 28.73 16.13
C GLU A 402 -11.12 29.85 16.82
N ARG A 403 -11.25 29.76 18.14
CA ARG A 403 -12.10 30.70 18.88
C ARG A 403 -11.43 32.06 19.09
N PHE A 404 -10.12 32.08 19.25
CA PHE A 404 -9.40 33.28 19.69
C PHE A 404 -8.31 33.75 18.73
N GLY A 405 -7.91 32.94 17.74
CA GLY A 405 -6.83 33.27 16.82
C GLY A 405 -5.47 33.46 17.51
N PHE A 406 -5.25 32.82 18.67
CA PHE A 406 -4.06 33.05 19.51
C PHE A 406 -2.74 32.62 18.85
N ILE A 407 -2.77 31.63 17.95
CA ILE A 407 -1.56 31.09 17.34
C ILE A 407 -1.52 31.54 15.90
N ASP A 408 -0.56 32.41 15.59
CA ASP A 408 -0.26 32.78 14.22
C ASP A 408 0.10 31.50 13.43
N PRO A 409 -0.68 31.14 12.40
CA PRO A 409 -0.46 29.94 11.60
C PRO A 409 0.89 29.94 10.88
N THR A 410 1.57 31.08 10.80
CA THR A 410 2.89 31.22 10.16
C THR A 410 4.07 30.85 11.08
N SER A 411 3.84 30.68 12.38
CA SER A 411 4.93 30.30 13.30
C SER A 411 5.45 28.89 13.00
N LYS A 412 6.77 28.67 13.12
CA LYS A 412 7.41 27.36 12.88
C LYS A 412 6.90 26.22 13.78
N PHE A 413 6.21 26.54 14.88
CA PHE A 413 5.53 25.55 15.72
C PHE A 413 4.13 25.20 15.20
N GLY A 414 3.50 26.06 14.39
CA GLY A 414 2.20 25.85 13.75
C GLY A 414 2.25 25.02 12.44
N THR A 415 3.45 24.77 11.89
CA THR A 415 3.60 23.98 10.66
C THR A 415 3.21 22.51 10.83
N PHE A 416 3.23 21.98 12.05
CA PHE A 416 2.74 20.64 12.34
C PHE A 416 1.22 20.67 12.55
N GLY A 417 0.47 20.58 11.45
CA GLY A 417 -0.96 20.25 11.48
C GLY A 417 -1.96 21.37 11.16
N LEU A 418 -1.51 22.58 10.81
CA LEU A 418 -2.44 23.65 10.43
C LEU A 418 -2.86 23.57 8.95
N ALA A 419 -4.17 23.62 8.74
CA ALA A 419 -4.79 23.57 7.43
C ALA A 419 -4.34 24.62 6.45
N ALA A 420 -4.31 25.82 6.98
CA ALA A 420 -3.97 27.01 6.28
C ALA A 420 -2.56 26.95 5.68
N PHE A 421 -1.60 26.30 6.37
CA PHE A 421 -0.23 26.18 5.88
C PHE A 421 -0.16 25.31 4.64
N HIS A 422 -0.62 24.06 4.72
CA HIS A 422 -0.53 23.18 3.54
C HIS A 422 -1.43 23.65 2.39
N GLU A 423 -2.55 24.32 2.66
CA GLU A 423 -3.38 24.92 1.61
C GLU A 423 -2.63 26.08 0.92
N SER A 424 -1.90 26.89 1.68
CA SER A 424 -0.99 27.91 1.13
C SER A 424 0.10 27.27 0.26
N GLU A 425 0.68 26.15 0.69
CA GLU A 425 1.65 25.41 -0.13
C GLU A 425 1.03 24.87 -1.43
N LEU A 426 -0.22 24.39 -1.40
CA LEU A 426 -0.94 24.00 -2.62
C LEU A 426 -1.20 25.19 -3.55
N LYS A 427 -1.54 26.37 -3.01
CA LYS A 427 -1.70 27.60 -3.82
C LYS A 427 -0.38 27.98 -4.50
N LYS A 428 0.74 27.95 -3.75
CA LYS A 428 2.08 28.19 -4.30
C LYS A 428 2.43 27.18 -5.39
N ALA A 429 2.10 25.90 -5.19
CA ALA A 429 2.30 24.87 -6.20
C ALA A 429 1.46 25.10 -7.46
N THR A 430 0.20 25.51 -7.32
CA THR A 430 -0.60 25.90 -8.49
C THR A 430 0.02 27.07 -9.22
N ALA A 431 0.40 28.14 -8.52
CA ALA A 431 1.05 29.29 -9.14
C ALA A 431 2.34 28.89 -9.87
N PHE A 432 3.18 28.06 -9.24
CA PHE A 432 4.41 27.54 -9.85
C PHE A 432 4.14 26.71 -11.10
N LYS A 433 3.15 25.79 -11.05
CA LYS A 433 2.85 24.94 -12.20
C LYS A 433 2.16 25.68 -13.34
N VAL A 434 1.27 26.64 -13.05
CA VAL A 434 0.67 27.51 -14.07
C VAL A 434 1.75 28.35 -14.75
N LYS A 435 2.71 28.91 -13.98
CA LYS A 435 3.89 29.56 -14.55
C LYS A 435 4.70 28.61 -15.44
N ARG A 436 4.95 27.38 -14.97
CA ARG A 436 5.68 26.36 -15.74
C ARG A 436 4.95 26.02 -17.05
N MET A 437 3.62 25.90 -17.01
CA MET A 437 2.77 25.67 -18.18
C MET A 437 2.86 26.83 -19.17
N GLN A 438 2.81 28.07 -18.69
CA GLN A 438 3.03 29.28 -19.51
C GLN A 438 4.41 29.28 -20.17
N MET A 439 5.46 28.97 -19.41
CA MET A 439 6.82 28.88 -19.95
C MET A 439 6.97 27.76 -20.98
N ASN A 440 6.36 26.60 -20.73
CA ASN A 440 6.35 25.48 -21.67
C ASN A 440 5.64 25.86 -22.97
N ALA A 441 4.51 26.57 -22.87
CA ALA A 441 3.80 27.11 -24.02
C ALA A 441 4.67 28.11 -24.79
N MET A 442 5.24 29.13 -24.13
CA MET A 442 6.11 30.12 -24.76
C MET A 442 7.35 29.50 -25.42
N LYS A 443 7.91 28.43 -24.85
CA LYS A 443 9.02 27.66 -25.45
C LYS A 443 8.62 27.02 -26.80
N MET A 444 7.34 26.81 -27.08
CA MET A 444 6.86 26.34 -28.39
C MET A 444 6.85 27.43 -29.45
N TYR A 445 6.70 28.69 -29.03
CA TYR A 445 6.74 29.85 -29.92
C TYR A 445 8.15 30.30 -30.23
N SER A 446 9.08 30.21 -29.27
CA SER A 446 10.47 30.62 -29.50
C SER A 446 11.21 29.77 -30.54
N SER A 447 10.64 28.63 -30.94
CA SER A 447 11.15 27.78 -32.03
C SER A 447 10.48 28.01 -33.37
N ILE A 448 9.63 29.04 -33.51
CA ILE A 448 9.03 29.44 -34.79
C ILE A 448 10.12 30.18 -35.59
N ASP A 449 10.37 29.73 -36.82
CA ASP A 449 11.33 30.37 -37.72
C ASP A 449 10.65 31.55 -38.41
N ASP A 450 11.09 32.77 -38.08
CA ASP A 450 10.63 34.04 -38.65
C ASP A 450 10.63 34.04 -40.18
N LYS A 451 11.41 33.15 -40.82
CA LYS A 451 11.55 33.07 -42.29
C LYS A 451 10.56 32.14 -42.96
N SER A 452 9.66 31.48 -42.24
CA SER A 452 8.69 30.53 -42.81
C SER A 452 7.45 31.25 -43.40
N VAL A 453 7.63 31.88 -44.56
CA VAL A 453 6.68 32.77 -45.28
C VAL A 453 5.26 32.23 -45.52
N ILE A 454 4.92 30.96 -45.22
CA ILE A 454 3.66 30.32 -45.68
C ILE A 454 2.89 29.52 -44.60
N LYS A 455 3.29 29.50 -43.32
CA LYS A 455 2.56 28.71 -42.30
C LYS A 455 1.95 29.57 -41.19
N ALA A 456 0.63 29.47 -41.01
CA ALA A 456 -0.08 30.01 -39.84
C ALA A 456 0.62 29.57 -38.54
N TYR A 457 0.78 30.50 -37.58
CA TYR A 457 1.46 30.28 -36.31
C TYR A 457 0.92 29.02 -35.61
N TYR A 458 -0.41 28.89 -35.59
CA TYR A 458 -1.15 27.73 -35.07
C TYR A 458 -0.57 26.37 -35.53
N GLY A 459 -0.33 26.20 -36.83
CA GLY A 459 0.16 24.93 -37.39
C GLY A 459 1.63 24.65 -37.04
N GLN A 460 2.44 25.70 -36.88
CA GLN A 460 3.84 25.56 -36.48
C GLN A 460 3.95 25.15 -35.00
N ILE A 461 3.13 25.75 -34.14
CA ILE A 461 3.09 25.44 -32.71
C ILE A 461 2.68 23.98 -32.50
N LEU A 462 1.65 23.50 -33.21
CA LEU A 462 1.25 22.09 -33.16
C LEU A 462 2.36 21.13 -33.64
N SER A 463 3.12 21.52 -34.67
CA SER A 463 4.28 20.76 -35.12
C SER A 463 5.39 20.72 -34.06
N ASN A 464 5.66 21.85 -33.40
CA ASN A 464 6.65 21.96 -32.34
C ASN A 464 6.23 21.12 -31.12
N TYR A 465 4.95 21.19 -30.74
CA TYR A 465 4.35 20.34 -29.71
C TYR A 465 4.57 18.85 -30.02
N ALA A 466 4.24 18.41 -31.24
CA ALA A 466 4.42 17.02 -31.65
C ALA A 466 5.90 16.58 -31.63
N SER A 467 6.83 17.47 -31.99
CA SER A 467 8.27 17.17 -31.97
C SER A 467 8.86 17.03 -30.58
N ARG A 468 8.21 17.61 -29.56
CA ARG A 468 8.68 17.61 -28.16
C ARG A 468 7.88 16.68 -27.25
N ALA A 469 6.90 15.96 -27.79
CA ALA A 469 6.08 15.02 -27.01
C ALA A 469 6.90 13.89 -26.36
N ASP A 470 8.07 13.57 -26.92
CA ASP A 470 8.98 12.53 -26.41
C ASP A 470 10.01 13.05 -25.40
N GLU A 471 10.00 14.35 -25.04
CA GLU A 471 10.89 14.88 -24.00
C GLU A 471 10.51 14.28 -22.63
N THR A 472 11.46 13.59 -22.00
CA THR A 472 11.26 12.95 -20.70
C THR A 472 12.43 13.23 -19.75
N GLU A 473 12.15 13.23 -18.45
CA GLU A 473 13.14 13.25 -17.38
C GLU A 473 13.11 11.95 -16.57
N GLU A 474 14.25 11.52 -16.03
CA GLU A 474 14.28 10.39 -15.10
C GLU A 474 13.70 10.83 -13.75
N ALA A 475 12.56 10.24 -13.39
CA ALA A 475 11.87 10.50 -12.13
C ALA A 475 11.60 9.19 -11.36
N GLY A 476 11.28 9.34 -10.08
CA GLY A 476 11.08 8.20 -9.19
C GLY A 476 12.40 7.60 -8.69
N GLY A 477 12.30 6.51 -7.93
CA GLY A 477 13.42 5.93 -7.21
C GLY A 477 13.55 6.47 -5.78
N LEU A 478 14.32 5.75 -4.96
CA LEU A 478 14.39 6.01 -3.52
C LEU A 478 15.11 7.33 -3.21
N LYS A 479 16.24 7.59 -3.87
CA LYS A 479 17.02 8.83 -3.68
C LYS A 479 16.23 10.05 -4.15
N TRP A 480 15.58 9.96 -5.32
CA TRP A 480 14.75 11.02 -5.84
C TRP A 480 13.55 11.31 -4.91
N GLY A 481 12.83 10.28 -4.47
CA GLY A 481 11.65 10.45 -3.61
C GLY A 481 11.99 11.06 -2.25
N TRP A 482 13.08 10.60 -1.60
CA TRP A 482 13.52 11.21 -0.34
C TRP A 482 14.13 12.60 -0.53
N LYS A 483 14.87 12.85 -1.61
CA LYS A 483 15.36 14.20 -1.93
C LYS A 483 14.19 15.16 -2.12
N LEU A 484 13.17 14.73 -2.88
CA LEU A 484 11.96 15.50 -3.14
C LEU A 484 11.15 15.72 -1.85
N PHE A 485 11.01 14.70 -0.99
CA PHE A 485 10.30 14.82 0.28
C PHE A 485 11.00 15.73 1.30
N MET A 486 12.34 15.66 1.36
CA MET A 486 13.14 16.48 2.27
C MET A 486 13.32 17.91 1.76
N SER A 487 13.15 18.14 0.46
CA SER A 487 12.99 19.49 -0.09
C SER A 487 11.54 19.93 0.05
N ASP A 488 11.30 21.20 0.38
CA ASP A 488 9.94 21.75 0.35
C ASP A 488 9.34 21.78 -1.07
N ASP A 489 10.13 21.44 -2.11
CA ASP A 489 9.73 21.31 -3.51
C ASP A 489 8.55 20.36 -3.71
N ILE A 490 8.41 19.31 -2.89
CA ILE A 490 7.28 18.39 -2.99
C ILE A 490 5.93 19.08 -2.78
N PHE A 491 5.89 20.02 -1.83
CA PHE A 491 4.68 20.74 -1.47
C PHE A 491 4.56 22.02 -2.29
N THR A 492 5.66 22.77 -2.47
CA THR A 492 5.68 24.09 -3.12
C THR A 492 5.69 24.04 -4.64
N LYS A 493 6.28 23.01 -5.28
CA LYS A 493 6.40 22.91 -6.74
C LYS A 493 5.49 21.83 -7.31
N GLU A 494 5.53 20.64 -6.71
CA GLU A 494 4.71 19.51 -7.18
C GLU A 494 3.31 19.52 -6.59
N GLY A 495 3.07 20.18 -5.44
CA GLY A 495 1.74 20.20 -4.80
C GLY A 495 1.22 18.79 -4.49
N LEU A 496 2.09 17.90 -4.02
CA LEU A 496 1.72 16.52 -3.70
C LEU A 496 1.07 16.45 -2.31
N TRP A 497 -0.18 15.96 -2.28
CA TRP A 497 -0.89 15.74 -1.03
C TRP A 497 -0.71 14.29 -0.54
N ILE A 498 0.20 14.08 0.41
CA ILE A 498 0.37 12.75 1.02
C ILE A 498 -0.74 12.52 2.06
N SER A 499 -1.48 11.42 1.91
CA SER A 499 -2.51 10.96 2.86
C SER A 499 -1.96 10.86 4.28
N ALA A 500 -2.77 11.27 5.27
CA ALA A 500 -2.48 11.09 6.68
C ALA A 500 -2.17 9.62 7.02
N ARG A 501 -2.88 8.69 6.35
CA ARG A 501 -2.71 7.24 6.49
C ARG A 501 -1.28 6.82 6.20
N PHE A 502 -0.73 7.22 5.05
CA PHE A 502 0.63 6.83 4.67
C PHE A 502 1.68 7.38 5.63
N LEU A 503 1.52 8.62 6.11
CA LEU A 503 2.44 9.18 7.09
C LEU A 503 2.36 8.43 8.43
N ALA A 504 1.14 8.17 8.91
CA ALA A 504 0.90 7.44 10.15
C ALA A 504 1.47 6.02 10.11
N VAL A 505 1.21 5.32 9.01
CA VAL A 505 1.70 3.97 8.77
C VAL A 505 3.21 3.95 8.62
N ASN A 506 3.79 4.88 7.86
CA ASN A 506 5.24 4.94 7.69
C ASN A 506 5.92 5.12 9.06
N PHE A 507 5.39 6.00 9.91
CA PHE A 507 5.83 6.15 11.29
C PHE A 507 5.64 4.86 12.12
N ALA A 508 4.48 4.21 11.99
CA ALA A 508 4.22 2.92 12.66
C ALA A 508 5.24 1.85 12.25
N THR A 509 5.64 1.80 10.97
CA THR A 509 6.66 0.86 10.49
C THR A 509 8.07 1.19 10.98
N MET A 510 8.38 2.45 11.30
CA MET A 510 9.62 2.80 11.99
C MET A 510 9.62 2.27 13.43
N ILE A 511 8.50 2.40 14.14
CA ILE A 511 8.32 1.81 15.48
C ILE A 511 8.44 0.29 15.39
N LEU A 512 7.79 -0.33 14.40
CA LEU A 512 7.82 -1.76 14.15
C LEU A 512 9.26 -2.26 13.93
N SER A 513 10.06 -1.54 13.13
CA SER A 513 11.46 -1.88 12.90
C SER A 513 12.23 -1.91 14.22
N THR A 514 12.03 -0.90 15.07
CA THR A 514 12.65 -0.83 16.41
C THR A 514 12.17 -1.98 17.31
N PHE A 515 10.88 -2.31 17.25
CA PHE A 515 10.29 -3.44 17.98
C PHE A 515 10.88 -4.78 17.54
N ILE A 516 11.03 -5.03 16.23
CA ILE A 516 11.64 -6.25 15.68
C ILE A 516 13.08 -6.41 16.22
N LEU A 517 13.87 -5.33 16.25
CA LEU A 517 15.21 -5.36 16.80
C LEU A 517 15.20 -5.71 18.30
N PHE A 518 14.36 -5.05 19.09
CA PHE A 518 14.27 -5.31 20.53
C PHE A 518 13.78 -6.74 20.83
N ALA A 519 12.71 -7.18 20.16
CA ALA A 519 12.17 -8.53 20.29
C ALA A 519 13.20 -9.58 19.90
N GLY A 520 13.94 -9.38 18.80
CA GLY A 520 15.00 -10.30 18.39
C GLY A 520 16.17 -10.36 19.38
N ILE A 521 16.56 -9.25 20.01
CA ILE A 521 17.55 -9.24 21.10
C ILE A 521 17.04 -10.05 22.31
N MET A 522 15.77 -9.87 22.69
CA MET A 522 15.15 -10.59 23.79
C MET A 522 15.04 -12.10 23.50
N ILE A 523 14.65 -12.48 22.29
CA ILE A 523 14.62 -13.89 21.85
C ILE A 523 16.04 -14.46 21.86
N THR A 524 17.04 -13.73 21.37
CA THR A 524 18.44 -14.15 21.39
C THR A 524 18.92 -14.39 22.83
N LYS A 525 18.59 -13.47 23.75
CA LYS A 525 18.92 -13.63 25.18
C LYS A 525 18.21 -14.84 25.77
N TYR A 526 16.91 -14.99 25.51
CA TYR A 526 16.12 -16.13 25.98
C TYR A 526 16.71 -17.46 25.51
N VAL A 527 16.91 -17.62 24.19
CA VAL A 527 17.54 -18.80 23.57
C VAL A 527 18.93 -19.04 24.14
N SER A 528 19.70 -17.99 24.41
CA SER A 528 21.03 -18.12 25.02
C SER A 528 20.97 -18.59 26.48
N THR A 529 19.95 -18.19 27.24
CA THR A 529 19.78 -18.58 28.65
C THR A 529 19.11 -19.93 28.83
N THR A 530 18.21 -20.32 27.93
CA THR A 530 17.52 -21.63 27.95
C THR A 530 18.30 -22.72 27.22
N TRP A 531 19.44 -22.37 26.61
CA TRP A 531 20.33 -23.35 25.99
C TRP A 531 20.91 -24.30 27.04
N ILE A 532 20.59 -25.59 26.92
CA ILE A 532 21.12 -26.65 27.77
C ILE A 532 22.48 -27.08 27.19
N PRO A 533 23.59 -26.95 27.96
CA PRO A 533 24.88 -27.48 27.53
C PRO A 533 24.78 -28.97 27.22
N HIS A 534 25.49 -29.44 26.19
CA HIS A 534 25.47 -30.86 25.80
C HIS A 534 25.84 -31.80 26.96
N GLU A 535 26.68 -31.34 27.90
CA GLU A 535 27.07 -32.10 29.10
C GLU A 535 25.89 -32.36 30.07
N ASN A 536 24.89 -31.47 30.09
CA ASN A 536 23.71 -31.58 30.95
C ASN A 536 22.47 -32.13 30.21
N LEU A 537 22.57 -32.27 28.88
CA LEU A 537 21.45 -32.72 28.06
C LEU A 537 21.07 -34.16 28.39
N GLU A 538 22.05 -35.03 28.60
CA GLU A 538 21.79 -36.42 28.95
C GLU A 538 21.04 -36.52 30.28
N THR A 539 21.46 -35.79 31.32
CA THR A 539 20.80 -35.79 32.63
C THR A 539 19.39 -35.24 32.55
N GLU A 540 19.14 -34.18 31.78
CA GLU A 540 17.82 -33.55 31.71
C GLU A 540 16.84 -34.34 30.82
N VAL A 541 17.35 -34.97 29.74
CA VAL A 541 16.56 -35.93 28.95
C VAL A 541 16.26 -37.17 29.76
N LEU A 542 17.24 -37.71 30.51
CA LEU A 542 17.03 -38.83 31.42
C LEU A 542 15.97 -38.49 32.47
N ASP A 543 16.03 -37.31 33.09
CA ASP A 543 15.05 -36.86 34.07
C ASP A 543 13.65 -36.73 33.47
N GLN A 544 13.51 -36.16 32.26
CA GLN A 544 12.22 -36.05 31.58
C GLN A 544 11.67 -37.39 31.11
N VAL A 545 12.53 -38.29 30.62
CA VAL A 545 12.17 -39.63 30.18
C VAL A 545 11.79 -40.49 31.37
N GLN A 546 12.55 -40.44 32.45
CA GLN A 546 12.26 -41.14 33.69
C GLN A 546 10.97 -40.61 34.34
N TRP A 547 10.76 -39.30 34.33
CA TRP A 547 9.49 -38.69 34.72
C TRP A 547 8.34 -39.23 33.84
N ALA A 548 8.47 -39.17 32.51
CA ALA A 548 7.46 -39.66 31.59
C ALA A 548 7.16 -41.15 31.79
N PHE A 549 8.18 -42.00 31.98
CA PHE A 549 8.03 -43.42 32.27
C PHE A 549 7.37 -43.67 33.62
N SER A 550 7.72 -42.90 34.65
CA SER A 550 7.08 -43.02 35.97
C SER A 550 5.60 -42.63 35.91
N THR A 551 5.27 -41.55 35.21
CA THR A 551 3.88 -41.12 34.99
C THR A 551 3.11 -42.12 34.13
N LEU A 552 3.75 -42.67 33.08
CA LEU A 552 3.17 -43.73 32.25
C LEU A 552 2.90 -45.00 33.08
N ALA A 553 3.85 -45.45 33.91
CA ALA A 553 3.70 -46.63 34.75
C ALA A 553 2.53 -46.54 35.75
N GLU A 554 2.15 -45.33 36.17
CA GLU A 554 1.01 -45.08 37.05
C GLU A 554 -0.35 -45.12 36.33
N THR A 555 -0.39 -44.95 35.00
CA THR A 555 -1.66 -44.97 34.25
C THR A 555 -2.22 -46.39 34.07
N ASN A 556 -3.53 -46.56 34.32
CA ASN A 556 -4.22 -47.86 34.20
C ASN A 556 -4.17 -48.46 32.78
N ILE A 557 -3.96 -47.63 31.76
CA ILE A 557 -3.82 -48.06 30.36
C ILE A 557 -2.48 -48.75 30.13
N VAL A 558 -1.41 -48.22 30.72
CA VAL A 558 -0.11 -48.88 30.71
C VAL A 558 -0.17 -50.14 31.57
N LYS A 559 -0.80 -50.16 32.75
CA LYS A 559 -1.05 -51.46 33.42
C LYS A 559 -1.75 -52.49 32.51
N GLY A 560 -2.72 -52.08 31.69
CA GLY A 560 -3.35 -52.95 30.69
C GLY A 560 -2.44 -53.36 29.53
N ALA A 561 -1.68 -52.43 28.97
CA ALA A 561 -0.75 -52.66 27.87
C ALA A 561 0.51 -53.43 28.32
N THR A 562 1.09 -53.07 29.45
CA THR A 562 2.14 -53.81 30.15
C THR A 562 1.64 -55.19 30.57
N ASN A 563 0.39 -55.37 31.03
CA ASN A 563 -0.15 -56.73 31.25
C ASN A 563 -0.34 -57.50 29.95
N SER A 564 -0.70 -56.85 28.83
CA SER A 564 -0.84 -57.48 27.51
C SER A 564 0.53 -57.84 26.90
N VAL A 565 1.50 -56.94 26.98
CA VAL A 565 2.90 -57.14 26.59
C VAL A 565 3.55 -58.15 27.50
N MET A 566 3.31 -58.11 28.81
CA MET A 566 3.80 -59.11 29.76
C MET A 566 3.14 -60.46 29.51
N ASN A 567 1.84 -60.54 29.19
CA ASN A 567 1.20 -61.79 28.77
C ASN A 567 1.72 -62.29 27.42
N THR A 568 2.13 -61.40 26.52
CA THR A 568 2.73 -61.76 25.22
C THR A 568 4.18 -62.20 25.40
N ILE A 569 4.94 -61.54 26.26
CA ILE A 569 6.30 -61.92 26.68
C ILE A 569 6.24 -63.23 27.46
N LEU A 570 5.28 -63.41 28.38
CA LEU A 570 5.07 -64.65 29.11
C LEU A 570 4.68 -65.78 28.15
N ASN A 571 3.75 -65.57 27.21
CA ASN A 571 3.45 -66.56 26.16
C ASN A 571 4.66 -66.84 25.26
N PHE A 572 5.48 -65.83 24.95
CA PHE A 572 6.69 -65.98 24.16
C PHE A 572 7.75 -66.76 24.93
N VAL A 573 7.95 -66.44 26.20
CA VAL A 573 8.87 -67.09 27.14
C VAL A 573 8.40 -68.52 27.42
N GLU A 574 7.10 -68.77 27.55
CA GLU A 574 6.50 -70.10 27.70
C GLU A 574 6.69 -70.94 26.42
N LYS A 575 6.48 -70.35 25.24
CA LYS A 575 6.81 -71.00 23.94
C LYS A 575 8.31 -71.23 23.76
N LEU A 576 9.14 -70.31 24.23
CA LEU A 576 10.60 -70.41 24.20
C LEU A 576 11.08 -71.50 25.16
N PHE A 577 10.50 -71.60 26.36
CA PHE A 577 10.78 -72.65 27.33
C PHE A 577 10.31 -74.01 26.83
N ALA A 578 9.12 -74.09 26.22
CA ALA A 578 8.64 -75.31 25.57
C ALA A 578 9.59 -75.75 24.45
N PHE A 579 10.05 -74.80 23.62
CA PHE A 579 11.03 -75.05 22.57
C PHE A 579 12.39 -75.52 23.11
N LEU A 580 12.91 -74.88 24.16
CA LEU A 580 14.20 -75.23 24.78
C LEU A 580 14.14 -76.58 25.52
N SER A 581 12.99 -76.88 26.14
CA SER A 581 12.67 -78.16 26.76
C SER A 581 12.61 -79.28 25.71
N ASP A 582 11.87 -79.07 24.62
CA ASP A 582 11.76 -80.04 23.52
C ASP A 582 13.09 -80.26 22.78
N ALA A 583 13.94 -79.23 22.74
CA ALA A 583 15.27 -79.30 22.14
C ALA A 583 16.36 -79.86 23.09
N ASN A 584 16.04 -80.13 24.37
CA ASN A 584 16.97 -80.63 25.39
C ASN A 584 18.21 -79.71 25.59
N ILE A 585 18.03 -78.41 25.42
CA ILE A 585 19.11 -77.42 25.48
C ILE A 585 19.25 -76.91 26.93
N LEU A 586 20.18 -77.48 27.69
CA LEU A 586 20.46 -77.13 29.09
C LEU A 586 21.23 -75.80 29.29
N ARG A 587 21.59 -75.10 28.21
CA ARG A 587 22.23 -73.78 28.24
C ARG A 587 21.58 -72.87 27.21
N LEU A 588 21.02 -71.76 27.68
CA LEU A 588 20.47 -70.72 26.80
C LEU A 588 21.61 -70.17 25.92
N ASP A 589 21.74 -70.65 24.68
CA ASP A 589 22.69 -70.08 23.73
C ASP A 589 22.05 -68.82 23.13
N CYS A 590 22.53 -67.67 23.55
CA CYS A 590 22.03 -66.37 23.13
C CYS A 590 22.07 -66.14 21.62
N ILE A 591 22.86 -66.91 20.89
CA ILE A 591 22.89 -66.89 19.42
C ILE A 591 21.58 -67.44 18.84
N ALA A 592 21.03 -68.50 19.44
CA ALA A 592 19.76 -69.11 18.99
C ALA A 592 18.57 -68.21 19.30
N LEU A 593 18.54 -67.62 20.51
CA LEU A 593 17.51 -66.66 20.92
C LEU A 593 17.47 -65.45 19.96
N ASN A 594 18.64 -64.93 19.59
CA ASN A 594 18.75 -63.83 18.63
C ASN A 594 18.12 -64.19 17.28
N SER A 595 18.46 -65.36 16.72
CA SER A 595 17.90 -65.78 15.42
C SER A 595 16.37 -65.94 15.46
N TYR A 596 15.81 -66.34 16.60
CA TYR A 596 14.37 -66.50 16.80
C TYR A 596 13.66 -65.15 16.96
N VAL A 597 14.22 -64.22 17.77
CA VAL A 597 13.69 -62.86 17.93
C VAL A 597 13.75 -62.09 16.62
N LEU A 598 14.86 -62.17 15.87
CA LEU A 598 15.00 -61.50 14.57
C LEU A 598 13.95 -61.98 13.57
N ARG A 599 13.63 -63.29 13.59
CA ARG A 599 12.61 -63.89 12.73
C ARG A 599 11.20 -63.45 13.12
N GLN A 600 10.89 -63.41 14.42
CA GLN A 600 9.60 -62.89 14.90
C GLN A 600 9.43 -61.39 14.61
N CYS A 601 10.51 -60.61 14.71
CA CYS A 601 10.54 -59.21 14.31
C CYS A 601 10.25 -58.99 12.82
N GLN A 602 10.79 -59.85 11.95
CA GLN A 602 10.51 -59.81 10.51
C GLN A 602 9.06 -60.20 10.18
N GLU A 603 8.45 -61.08 10.97
CA GLU A 603 7.06 -61.52 10.78
C GLU A 603 6.03 -60.52 11.36
N ALA A 604 6.42 -59.65 12.29
CA ALA A 604 5.54 -58.68 12.97
C ALA A 604 5.35 -57.33 12.24
N SER A 605 5.82 -57.20 11.00
CA SER A 605 6.12 -55.95 10.27
C SER A 605 4.96 -54.97 9.96
N ASN A 606 3.77 -55.14 10.55
CA ASN A 606 2.60 -54.28 10.29
C ASN A 606 2.13 -53.46 11.51
N VAL A 607 2.86 -53.49 12.63
CA VAL A 607 2.51 -52.71 13.83
C VAL A 607 3.70 -51.84 14.24
N THR A 608 3.50 -50.53 14.32
CA THR A 608 4.51 -49.51 14.72
C THR A 608 5.16 -49.79 16.07
N LEU A 609 4.48 -50.53 16.95
CA LEU A 609 5.02 -50.99 18.23
C LEU A 609 6.09 -52.10 18.07
N SER A 610 6.03 -52.88 16.98
CA SER A 610 7.01 -53.95 16.70
C SER A 610 8.35 -53.37 16.27
N ASP A 611 8.40 -52.29 15.49
CA ASP A 611 9.67 -51.63 15.15
C ASP A 611 10.34 -51.00 16.36
N PHE A 612 9.56 -50.44 17.30
CA PHE A 612 10.10 -49.95 18.56
C PHE A 612 10.62 -51.11 19.42
N ALA A 613 9.84 -52.19 19.60
CA ALA A 613 10.26 -53.36 20.34
C ALA A 613 11.51 -54.00 19.70
N CYS A 614 11.55 -54.16 18.39
CA CYS A 614 12.66 -54.78 17.68
C CYS A 614 13.93 -53.93 17.76
N ASN A 615 13.84 -52.59 17.71
CA ASN A 615 14.99 -51.71 17.98
C ASN A 615 15.43 -51.76 19.45
N LEU A 616 14.51 -52.00 20.38
CA LEU A 616 14.80 -52.18 21.80
C LEU A 616 15.53 -53.51 22.07
N PHE A 617 15.26 -54.55 21.28
CA PHE A 617 15.94 -55.85 21.32
C PHE A 617 17.30 -55.86 20.59
N VAL A 618 17.75 -54.74 20.01
CA VAL A 618 19.05 -54.66 19.31
C VAL A 618 20.25 -54.67 20.26
N ASP A 619 20.09 -54.29 21.54
CA ASP A 619 21.16 -54.43 22.54
C ASP A 619 21.25 -55.87 23.08
N LYS A 620 21.66 -56.76 22.16
CA LYS A 620 21.75 -58.21 22.29
C LYS A 620 22.45 -58.65 23.58
N ASP A 621 23.54 -58.00 23.92
CA ASP A 621 24.40 -58.43 25.02
C ASP A 621 23.78 -58.11 26.39
N ARG A 622 22.97 -57.04 26.47
CA ARG A 622 22.34 -56.61 27.72
C ARG A 622 21.14 -57.47 28.10
N ILE A 623 20.30 -57.84 27.14
CA ILE A 623 19.18 -58.77 27.34
C ILE A 623 19.69 -60.18 27.65
N CYS A 624 20.77 -60.59 26.97
CA CYS A 624 21.45 -61.84 27.24
C CYS A 624 22.02 -61.91 28.65
N ASN A 625 22.71 -60.87 29.11
CA ASN A 625 23.18 -60.79 30.50
C ASN A 625 22.03 -60.77 31.51
N LEU A 626 20.88 -60.16 31.17
CA LEU A 626 19.70 -60.15 32.04
C LEU A 626 19.08 -61.54 32.17
N LEU A 627 18.92 -62.25 31.06
CA LEU A 627 18.41 -63.63 31.03
C LEU A 627 19.39 -64.58 31.71
N ASP A 628 20.70 -64.43 31.53
CA ASP A 628 21.73 -65.25 32.17
C ASP A 628 21.76 -65.02 33.71
N ASN A 629 21.59 -63.77 34.16
CA ASN A 629 21.45 -63.42 35.58
C ASN A 629 20.12 -63.89 36.20
N LEU A 630 19.05 -64.01 35.41
CA LEU A 630 17.78 -64.62 35.85
C LEU A 630 17.88 -66.16 35.91
N TYR A 631 18.71 -66.76 35.05
CA TYR A 631 18.89 -68.22 34.95
C TYR A 631 19.94 -68.80 35.88
N ARG A 632 20.85 -67.97 36.43
CA ARG A 632 21.72 -68.35 37.55
C ARG A 632 21.09 -67.91 38.87
N PRO A 633 20.24 -68.73 39.51
CA PRO A 633 20.01 -68.54 40.93
C PRO A 633 21.35 -68.75 41.65
N GLU A 634 21.80 -67.76 42.42
CA GLU A 634 22.83 -67.95 43.43
C GLU A 634 22.30 -68.90 44.49
N LEU A 635 22.37 -70.19 44.20
CA LEU A 635 22.00 -71.24 45.11
C LEU A 635 23.06 -72.32 44.96
N SER A 636 24.04 -72.27 45.87
CA SER A 636 24.95 -73.37 46.13
C SER A 636 24.12 -74.57 46.61
N VAL A 637 23.67 -75.40 45.67
CA VAL A 637 22.90 -76.62 45.97
C VAL A 637 23.85 -77.80 45.90
N GLU A 638 24.25 -78.26 47.07
CA GLU A 638 24.60 -79.66 47.27
C GLU A 638 23.39 -80.53 46.93
N ASN A 639 23.60 -81.41 45.96
CA ASN A 639 22.84 -82.61 45.59
C ASN A 639 21.57 -82.90 46.42
N SER A 640 20.42 -82.39 45.98
CA SER A 640 19.17 -83.16 45.96
C SER A 640 18.11 -82.53 45.06
N ASP A 641 17.70 -83.34 44.07
CA ASP A 641 16.45 -83.33 43.31
C ASP A 641 15.88 -81.97 42.86
N VAL A 642 16.54 -81.39 41.86
CA VAL A 642 16.14 -80.20 41.11
C VAL A 642 14.80 -80.38 40.36
N SER A 643 14.41 -81.63 40.05
CA SER A 643 13.19 -81.91 39.28
C SER A 643 11.90 -81.63 40.07
N SER A 644 11.92 -81.86 41.39
CA SER A 644 10.76 -81.65 42.26
C SER A 644 10.49 -80.17 42.58
N ARG A 645 11.53 -79.31 42.52
CA ARG A 645 11.42 -77.87 42.77
C ARG A 645 10.98 -77.06 41.55
N LEU A 646 11.27 -77.53 40.34
CA LEU A 646 10.77 -76.92 39.10
C LEU A 646 9.25 -77.10 38.92
N ALA A 647 8.66 -78.14 39.54
CA ALA A 647 7.21 -78.39 39.48
C ALA A 647 6.38 -77.52 40.45
N GLN A 648 7.00 -76.87 41.44
CA GLN A 648 6.34 -75.85 42.26
C GLN A 648 6.51 -74.49 41.57
N GLY A 649 5.64 -74.22 40.59
CA GLY A 649 5.64 -73.03 39.71
C GLY A 649 5.44 -71.67 40.38
N SER A 650 5.87 -71.46 41.63
CA SER A 650 5.81 -70.17 42.35
C SER A 650 7.17 -69.47 42.47
N ILE A 651 8.22 -69.92 41.78
CA ILE A 651 9.58 -69.37 41.91
C ILE A 651 9.78 -68.10 41.08
N PHE A 652 9.01 -67.90 40.01
CA PHE A 652 9.01 -66.63 39.29
C PHE A 652 8.00 -65.68 39.92
N ASN A 653 8.49 -64.84 40.84
CA ASN A 653 7.72 -63.68 41.27
C ASN A 653 7.58 -62.75 40.06
N THR A 654 6.46 -62.88 39.35
CA THR A 654 6.17 -62.18 38.08
C THR A 654 6.23 -60.66 38.24
N THR A 655 6.04 -60.15 39.46
CA THR A 655 6.24 -58.73 39.79
C THR A 655 7.73 -58.34 39.73
N VAL A 656 8.63 -59.12 40.33
CA VAL A 656 10.08 -58.85 40.30
C VAL A 656 10.66 -58.98 38.89
N LEU A 657 10.18 -59.96 38.12
CA LEU A 657 10.55 -60.10 36.71
C LEU A 657 10.00 -58.95 35.87
N GLY A 658 8.75 -58.55 36.13
CA GLY A 658 8.11 -57.42 35.47
C GLY A 658 8.85 -56.11 35.73
N ASP A 659 9.21 -55.84 36.98
CA ASP A 659 9.96 -54.64 37.37
C ASP A 659 11.35 -54.61 36.71
N ARG A 660 12.07 -55.73 36.66
CA ARG A 660 13.40 -55.82 36.00
C ARG A 660 13.33 -55.68 34.48
N ILE A 661 12.31 -56.25 33.85
CA ILE A 661 12.10 -56.07 32.40
C ILE A 661 11.74 -54.61 32.13
N LEU A 662 10.86 -54.01 32.93
CA LEU A 662 10.46 -52.61 32.78
C LEU A 662 11.67 -51.66 32.93
N THR A 663 12.54 -51.89 33.91
CA THR A 663 13.77 -51.09 34.08
C THR A 663 14.73 -51.26 32.91
N THR A 664 14.94 -52.48 32.43
CA THR A 664 15.82 -52.75 31.28
C THR A 664 15.29 -52.13 29.99
N ILE A 665 13.97 -52.20 29.78
CA ILE A 665 13.30 -51.58 28.64
C ILE A 665 13.41 -50.05 28.74
N SER A 666 13.20 -49.49 29.93
CA SER A 666 13.35 -48.06 30.19
C SER A 666 14.79 -47.59 29.92
N GLU A 667 15.79 -48.35 30.39
CA GLU A 667 17.21 -48.08 30.13
C GLU A 667 17.54 -48.16 28.64
N ALA A 668 17.11 -49.21 27.93
CA ALA A 668 17.38 -49.36 26.50
C ALA A 668 16.66 -48.30 25.65
N ALA A 669 15.42 -47.95 26.00
CA ALA A 669 14.68 -46.87 25.36
C ALA A 669 15.35 -45.52 25.61
N SER A 670 15.80 -45.29 26.85
CA SER A 670 16.52 -44.08 27.24
C SER A 670 17.85 -43.97 26.49
N ASP A 671 18.63 -45.05 26.39
CA ASP A 671 19.92 -45.04 25.68
C ASP A 671 19.73 -44.79 24.18
N ASN A 672 18.72 -45.40 23.55
CA ASN A 672 18.41 -45.14 22.15
C ASN A 672 17.92 -43.70 21.93
N LEU A 673 17.06 -43.19 22.81
CA LEU A 673 16.57 -41.81 22.73
C LEU A 673 17.72 -40.82 22.94
N THR A 674 18.56 -41.03 23.95
CA THR A 674 19.76 -40.23 24.23
C THR A 674 20.71 -40.26 23.04
N SER A 675 20.90 -41.42 22.39
CA SER A 675 21.69 -41.54 21.16
C SER A 675 21.11 -40.73 19.99
N GLN A 676 19.79 -40.77 19.78
CA GLN A 676 19.13 -39.98 18.73
C GLN A 676 19.15 -38.48 19.02
N VAL A 677 18.90 -38.10 20.27
CA VAL A 677 18.95 -36.71 20.73
C VAL A 677 20.38 -36.17 20.59
N ASN A 678 21.40 -36.89 21.05
CA ASN A 678 22.80 -36.51 20.90
C ASN A 678 23.23 -36.36 19.42
N LYS A 679 22.58 -37.11 18.51
CA LYS A 679 22.84 -37.01 17.07
C LYS A 679 22.21 -35.76 16.45
N LEU A 680 20.97 -35.41 16.83
CA LEU A 680 20.20 -34.32 16.23
C LEU A 680 20.38 -32.98 16.95
N TYR A 681 20.61 -32.98 18.27
CA TYR A 681 20.74 -31.77 19.09
C TYR A 681 22.02 -31.01 18.73
N PRO A 682 21.97 -29.69 18.48
CA PRO A 682 23.15 -28.94 18.09
C PRO A 682 24.25 -29.04 19.17
N LYS A 683 25.47 -29.42 18.76
CA LYS A 683 26.55 -29.68 19.73
C LYS A 683 27.04 -28.42 20.44
N GLU A 684 27.01 -27.31 19.70
CA GLU A 684 27.60 -26.05 20.15
C GLU A 684 26.54 -24.95 20.20
N LYS A 685 26.59 -24.14 21.26
CA LYS A 685 25.63 -23.05 21.51
C LYS A 685 25.52 -22.06 20.33
N TYR A 686 26.62 -21.79 19.63
CA TYR A 686 26.63 -20.86 18.50
C TYR A 686 25.81 -21.36 17.30
N MET A 687 25.57 -22.68 17.18
CA MET A 687 24.80 -23.25 16.07
C MET A 687 23.34 -22.80 16.06
N VAL A 688 22.78 -22.42 17.22
CA VAL A 688 21.41 -21.90 17.34
C VAL A 688 21.41 -20.38 17.50
N ILE A 689 22.35 -19.82 18.28
CA ILE A 689 22.40 -18.38 18.52
C ILE A 689 22.75 -17.59 17.27
N ALA A 690 23.71 -18.04 16.46
CA ALA A 690 24.12 -17.30 15.27
C ALA A 690 22.97 -17.16 14.25
N PRO A 691 22.18 -18.21 13.90
CA PRO A 691 20.98 -18.07 13.09
C PRO A 691 19.96 -17.07 13.64
N VAL A 692 19.70 -17.07 14.95
CA VAL A 692 18.73 -16.14 15.58
C VAL A 692 19.20 -14.69 15.50
N ILE A 693 20.49 -14.44 15.72
CA ILE A 693 21.11 -13.11 15.54
C ILE A 693 20.98 -12.66 14.08
N VAL A 694 21.33 -13.53 13.13
CA VAL A 694 21.22 -13.22 11.71
C VAL A 694 19.77 -12.96 11.31
N ALA A 695 18.81 -13.78 11.77
CA ALA A 695 17.37 -13.54 11.56
C ALA A 695 16.97 -12.15 12.04
N THR A 696 17.39 -11.76 13.25
CA THR A 696 17.08 -10.47 13.85
C THR A 696 17.63 -9.31 13.02
N ILE A 697 18.90 -9.37 12.62
CA ILE A 697 19.55 -8.32 11.81
C ILE A 697 18.88 -8.20 10.44
N ILE A 698 18.64 -9.33 9.77
CA ILE A 698 18.02 -9.34 8.44
C ILE A 698 16.57 -8.86 8.50
N ALA A 699 15.79 -9.29 9.49
CA ALA A 699 14.42 -8.82 9.68
C ALA A 699 14.37 -7.31 9.97
N PHE A 700 15.27 -6.81 10.81
CA PHE A 700 15.40 -5.38 11.08
C PHE A 700 15.75 -4.59 9.81
N MET A 701 16.76 -5.03 9.06
CA MET A 701 17.17 -4.39 7.80
C MET A 701 16.04 -4.41 6.77
N ALA A 702 15.34 -5.54 6.62
CA ALA A 702 14.20 -5.68 5.73
C ALA A 702 13.09 -4.69 6.11
N SER A 703 12.76 -4.59 7.40
CA SER A 703 11.76 -3.65 7.91
C SER A 703 12.14 -2.20 7.63
N CYS A 704 13.40 -1.81 7.91
CA CYS A 704 13.89 -0.47 7.61
C CYS A 704 13.88 -0.16 6.11
N MET A 705 14.26 -1.12 5.26
CA MET A 705 14.22 -0.95 3.82
C MET A 705 12.79 -0.79 3.30
N LEU A 706 11.85 -1.60 3.81
CA LEU A 706 10.44 -1.49 3.45
C LEU A 706 9.88 -0.13 3.84
N THR A 707 10.07 0.30 5.09
CA THR A 707 9.74 1.66 5.57
C THR A 707 10.33 2.75 4.67
N ALA A 708 11.62 2.65 4.32
CA ALA A 708 12.29 3.63 3.46
C ALA A 708 11.74 3.65 2.01
N THR A 709 11.09 2.58 1.55
CA THR A 709 10.53 2.49 0.20
C THR A 709 9.07 2.92 0.09
N VAL A 710 8.29 2.81 1.16
CA VAL A 710 6.84 3.09 1.16
C VAL A 710 6.54 4.48 0.60
N LEU A 711 7.13 5.51 1.20
CA LEU A 711 6.78 6.88 0.89
C LEU A 711 7.21 7.32 -0.53
N PRO A 712 8.47 7.07 -0.98
CA PRO A 712 8.84 7.25 -2.38
C PRO A 712 7.96 6.47 -3.37
N GLY A 713 7.44 5.32 -2.97
CA GLY A 713 6.55 4.50 -3.79
C GLY A 713 5.21 5.16 -4.05
N VAL A 714 4.57 5.67 -2.99
CA VAL A 714 3.33 6.45 -3.10
C VAL A 714 3.55 7.68 -4.00
N MET A 715 4.61 8.46 -3.77
CA MET A 715 4.93 9.64 -4.59
C MET A 715 5.11 9.29 -6.06
N ARG A 716 5.85 8.20 -6.34
CA ARG A 716 6.06 7.71 -7.69
C ARG A 716 4.73 7.36 -8.36
N THR A 717 3.83 6.69 -7.65
CA THR A 717 2.51 6.32 -8.16
C THR A 717 1.65 7.56 -8.44
N ILE A 718 1.65 8.57 -7.55
CA ILE A 718 0.93 9.85 -7.79
C ILE A 718 1.45 10.53 -9.06
N ILE A 719 2.76 10.66 -9.23
CA ILE A 719 3.32 11.30 -10.43
C ILE A 719 3.02 10.48 -11.70
N LYS A 720 3.05 9.15 -11.63
CA LYS A 720 2.64 8.30 -12.77
C LYS A 720 1.17 8.48 -13.15
N LEU A 721 0.28 8.69 -12.17
CA LEU A 721 -1.14 8.98 -12.42
C LEU A 721 -1.31 10.36 -13.07
N ARG A 722 -0.68 11.40 -12.51
CA ARG A 722 -0.72 12.77 -13.05
C ARG A 722 -0.14 12.86 -14.47
N CYS A 723 0.90 12.09 -14.77
CA CYS A 723 1.50 12.05 -16.11
C CYS A 723 0.79 11.11 -17.10
N GLY A 724 -0.31 10.45 -16.71
CA GLY A 724 -1.05 9.53 -17.59
C GLY A 724 -0.28 8.27 -17.99
N ILE A 725 0.79 7.90 -17.26
CA ILE A 725 1.55 6.67 -17.48
C ILE A 725 0.74 5.46 -17.01
N ILE A 726 0.09 5.60 -15.86
CA ILE A 726 -0.98 4.69 -15.47
C ILE A 726 -2.22 5.18 -16.23
N PRO A 727 -2.86 4.34 -17.07
CA PRO A 727 -3.87 4.76 -18.02
C PRO A 727 -5.23 5.03 -17.37
N THR A 728 -5.28 5.93 -16.39
CA THR A 728 -6.51 6.32 -15.67
C THR A 728 -7.63 6.79 -16.61
N PHE A 729 -7.30 7.47 -17.72
CA PHE A 729 -8.31 8.06 -18.63
C PHE A 729 -8.57 7.23 -19.87
N LYS A 730 -7.66 6.30 -20.20
CA LYS A 730 -7.79 5.53 -21.44
C LYS A 730 -8.75 4.36 -21.26
N ASP A 731 -9.02 3.96 -20.02
CA ASP A 731 -9.85 2.83 -19.69
C ASP A 731 -10.97 3.24 -18.71
N PRO A 732 -12.23 3.40 -19.16
CA PRO A 732 -13.35 3.75 -18.28
C PRO A 732 -13.59 2.69 -17.20
N THR A 733 -13.25 1.42 -17.48
CA THR A 733 -13.41 0.33 -16.51
C THR A 733 -12.47 0.48 -15.33
N PHE A 734 -11.30 1.10 -15.54
CA PHE A 734 -10.34 1.36 -14.48
C PHE A 734 -10.93 2.27 -13.39
N LEU A 735 -11.47 3.43 -13.77
CA LEU A 735 -12.04 4.38 -12.80
C LEU A 735 -13.27 3.82 -12.11
N TYR A 736 -14.12 3.10 -12.84
CA TYR A 736 -15.25 2.39 -12.26
C TYR A 736 -14.82 1.41 -11.15
N ASN A 737 -13.82 0.56 -11.42
CA ASN A 737 -13.27 -0.36 -10.43
C ASN A 737 -12.67 0.39 -9.23
N MET A 738 -11.96 1.50 -9.47
CA MET A 738 -11.35 2.30 -8.40
C MET A 738 -12.40 2.91 -7.45
N HIS A 739 -13.58 3.29 -7.94
CA HIS A 739 -14.68 3.75 -7.08
C HIS A 739 -15.15 2.67 -6.10
N TYR A 740 -15.23 1.41 -6.55
CA TYR A 740 -15.61 0.30 -5.68
C TYR A 740 -14.56 0.04 -4.58
N PHE A 741 -13.27 0.22 -4.90
CA PHE A 741 -12.19 0.05 -3.94
C PHE A 741 -12.10 1.12 -2.85
N THR A 742 -12.83 2.24 -2.96
CA THR A 742 -12.79 3.32 -1.96
C THR A 742 -13.12 2.86 -0.54
N ILE A 743 -14.00 1.86 -0.37
CA ILE A 743 -14.31 1.25 0.93
C ILE A 743 -13.11 0.43 1.45
N SER A 744 -12.46 -0.32 0.56
CA SER A 744 -11.30 -1.17 0.85
C SER A 744 -10.03 -0.38 1.16
N VAL A 745 -9.98 0.92 0.85
CA VAL A 745 -8.87 1.80 1.20
C VAL A 745 -8.51 1.74 2.68
N THR A 746 -9.48 1.50 3.57
CA THR A 746 -9.25 1.36 5.01
C THR A 746 -8.29 0.21 5.37
N TYR A 747 -8.21 -0.84 4.54
CA TYR A 747 -7.29 -1.95 4.74
C TYR A 747 -5.82 -1.56 4.62
N ILE A 748 -5.51 -0.48 3.88
CA ILE A 748 -4.12 -0.13 3.55
C ILE A 748 -3.26 0.04 4.80
N THR A 749 -3.81 0.64 5.85
CA THR A 749 -3.10 0.83 7.12
C THR A 749 -2.64 -0.49 7.73
N GLY A 750 -3.55 -1.46 7.82
CA GLY A 750 -3.26 -2.79 8.36
C GLY A 750 -2.32 -3.58 7.45
N MET A 751 -2.53 -3.50 6.14
CA MET A 751 -1.73 -4.24 5.15
C MET A 751 -0.28 -3.81 5.15
N ILE A 752 0.00 -2.51 5.21
CA ILE A 752 1.38 -2.02 5.25
C ILE A 752 2.06 -2.44 6.56
N PHE A 753 1.35 -2.34 7.69
CA PHE A 753 1.92 -2.70 8.99
C PHE A 753 2.20 -4.20 9.09
N TRP A 754 1.18 -5.04 8.89
CA TRP A 754 1.29 -6.49 9.00
C TRP A 754 2.08 -7.10 7.87
N GLY A 755 1.95 -6.58 6.64
CA GLY A 755 2.75 -6.98 5.49
C GLY A 755 4.22 -6.72 5.72
N ASN A 756 4.60 -5.55 6.27
CA ASN A 756 5.99 -5.27 6.62
C ASN A 756 6.51 -6.20 7.73
N LEU A 757 5.71 -6.44 8.79
CA LEU A 757 6.08 -7.37 9.85
C LEU A 757 6.31 -8.79 9.30
N ALA A 758 5.35 -9.31 8.53
CA ALA A 758 5.41 -10.64 7.95
C ALA A 758 6.58 -10.77 6.98
N ALA A 759 6.76 -9.82 6.07
CA ALA A 759 7.87 -9.79 5.13
C ALA A 759 9.23 -9.79 5.84
N SER A 760 9.37 -8.98 6.88
CA SER A 760 10.60 -8.88 7.67
C SER A 760 10.91 -10.16 8.42
N ILE A 761 9.92 -10.76 9.10
CA ILE A 761 10.07 -12.03 9.82
C ILE A 761 10.39 -13.16 8.84
N LEU A 762 9.66 -13.27 7.72
CA LEU A 762 9.90 -14.32 6.72
C LEU A 762 11.28 -14.19 6.09
N CYS A 763 11.75 -12.98 5.77
CA CYS A 763 13.10 -12.74 5.28
C CYS A 763 14.16 -13.16 6.32
N GLY A 764 13.97 -12.76 7.59
CA GLY A 764 14.84 -13.15 8.69
C GLY A 764 14.90 -14.66 8.88
N LEU A 765 13.75 -15.33 8.97
CA LEU A 765 13.63 -16.78 9.13
C LEU A 765 14.21 -17.55 7.95
N PHE A 766 13.99 -17.08 6.72
CA PHE A 766 14.54 -17.72 5.52
C PHE A 766 16.07 -17.73 5.54
N ILE A 767 16.70 -16.57 5.82
CA ILE A 767 18.16 -16.49 5.90
C ILE A 767 18.69 -17.24 7.12
N ALA A 768 18.03 -17.15 8.28
CA ALA A 768 18.41 -17.89 9.47
C ALA A 768 18.34 -19.40 9.26
N THR A 769 17.35 -19.90 8.52
CA THR A 769 17.25 -21.33 8.17
C THR A 769 18.45 -21.76 7.33
N ILE A 770 18.87 -20.95 6.35
CA ILE A 770 20.07 -21.22 5.56
C ILE A 770 21.32 -21.26 6.45
N VAL A 771 21.48 -20.28 7.34
CA VAL A 771 22.63 -20.22 8.28
C VAL A 771 22.61 -21.41 9.24
N PHE A 772 21.44 -21.78 9.75
CA PHE A 772 21.27 -22.94 10.62
C PHE A 772 21.68 -24.23 9.92
N LEU A 773 21.19 -24.46 8.69
CA LEU A 773 21.56 -25.65 7.91
C LEU A 773 23.06 -25.71 7.59
N CYS A 774 23.73 -24.56 7.45
CA CYS A 774 25.18 -24.48 7.27
C CYS A 774 25.97 -24.80 8.55
N LEU A 775 25.44 -24.49 9.73
CA LEU A 775 26.11 -24.68 11.03
C LEU A 775 25.77 -26.02 11.69
N TRP A 776 24.60 -26.57 11.40
CA TRP A 776 24.10 -27.78 12.06
C TRP A 776 24.89 -29.01 11.63
N GLN A 777 25.38 -29.79 12.61
CA GLN A 777 26.33 -30.88 12.36
C GLN A 777 25.78 -31.99 11.45
N VAL A 778 24.45 -32.16 11.39
CA VAL A 778 23.81 -33.19 10.56
C VAL A 778 23.84 -32.77 9.09
N THR A 779 23.56 -31.50 8.82
CA THR A 779 23.40 -30.98 7.46
C THR A 779 24.69 -30.40 6.88
N ILE A 780 25.68 -30.05 7.71
CA ILE A 780 26.93 -29.43 7.24
C ILE A 780 27.64 -30.24 6.15
N ALA A 781 27.64 -31.58 6.27
CA ALA A 781 28.25 -32.46 5.25
C ALA A 781 27.48 -32.43 3.93
N LEU A 782 26.14 -32.38 3.98
CA LEU A 782 25.29 -32.26 2.79
C LEU A 782 25.45 -30.87 2.16
N VAL A 783 25.45 -29.81 2.97
CA VAL A 783 25.62 -28.43 2.53
C VAL A 783 27.01 -28.23 1.91
N ALA A 784 28.07 -28.80 2.48
CA ALA A 784 29.41 -28.74 1.89
C ALA A 784 29.46 -29.42 0.52
N LYS A 785 28.78 -30.56 0.33
CA LYS A 785 28.65 -31.23 -0.98
C LYS A 785 27.85 -30.38 -1.97
N LEU A 786 26.73 -29.79 -1.54
CA LEU A 786 25.94 -28.88 -2.37
C LEU A 786 26.73 -27.63 -2.76
N LEU A 787 27.50 -27.05 -1.83
CA LEU A 787 28.36 -25.90 -2.09
C LEU A 787 29.45 -26.24 -3.11
N ALA A 788 30.09 -27.40 -2.97
CA ALA A 788 31.05 -27.90 -3.97
C ALA A 788 30.41 -28.07 -5.36
N LEU A 789 29.16 -28.55 -5.42
CA LEU A 789 28.39 -28.66 -6.66
C LEU A 789 28.07 -27.29 -7.27
N VAL A 790 27.66 -26.31 -6.45
CA VAL A 790 27.40 -24.93 -6.89
C VAL A 790 28.69 -24.28 -7.41
N ILE A 791 29.81 -24.43 -6.72
CA ILE A 791 31.12 -23.94 -7.18
C ILE A 791 31.51 -24.60 -8.51
N GLY A 792 31.36 -25.92 -8.63
CA GLY A 792 31.59 -26.64 -9.87
C GLY A 792 30.71 -26.13 -11.02
N ALA A 793 29.41 -25.90 -10.77
CA ALA A 793 28.50 -25.35 -11.75
C ALA A 793 28.87 -23.91 -12.17
N LEU A 794 29.30 -23.06 -11.23
CA LEU A 794 29.79 -21.71 -11.53
C LEU A 794 31.04 -21.74 -12.41
N ILE A 795 31.99 -22.64 -12.12
CA ILE A 795 33.19 -22.84 -12.96
C ILE A 795 32.78 -23.24 -14.38
N ILE A 796 31.83 -24.18 -14.53
CA ILE A 796 31.32 -24.60 -15.85
C ILE A 796 30.67 -23.43 -16.59
N ILE A 797 29.87 -22.60 -15.91
CA ILE A 797 29.25 -21.40 -16.51
C ILE A 797 30.31 -20.40 -16.99
N ILE A 798 31.37 -20.17 -16.19
CA ILE A 798 32.48 -19.27 -16.55
C ILE A 798 33.25 -19.82 -17.75
N VAL A 799 33.64 -21.10 -17.72
CA VAL A 799 34.36 -21.76 -18.83
C VAL A 799 33.52 -21.71 -20.10
N ARG A 800 32.23 -22.02 -20.01
CA ARG A 800 31.30 -21.89 -21.13
C ARG A 800 31.27 -20.45 -21.65
N TRP A 801 31.09 -19.45 -20.80
CA TRP A 801 31.07 -18.05 -21.23
C TRP A 801 32.34 -17.66 -21.99
N LEU A 802 33.51 -18.11 -21.52
CA LEU A 802 34.80 -17.91 -22.20
C LEU A 802 34.87 -18.62 -23.56
N VAL A 803 34.50 -19.91 -23.63
CA VAL A 803 34.49 -20.70 -24.87
C VAL A 803 33.49 -20.13 -25.87
N SER A 804 32.25 -19.86 -25.45
CA SER A 804 31.23 -19.25 -26.30
C SER A 804 31.68 -17.89 -26.81
N ARG A 805 32.30 -17.04 -25.97
CA ARG A 805 32.79 -15.71 -26.40
C ARG A 805 33.92 -15.83 -27.42
N THR A 806 34.90 -16.68 -27.18
CA THR A 806 36.05 -16.87 -28.09
C THR A 806 35.66 -17.51 -29.41
N CYS A 807 34.79 -18.53 -29.38
CA CYS A 807 34.28 -19.16 -30.60
C CYS A 807 33.30 -18.25 -31.36
N ARG A 808 32.47 -17.44 -30.67
CA ARG A 808 31.55 -16.51 -31.33
C ARG A 808 32.28 -15.49 -32.20
N VAL A 809 33.37 -14.90 -31.68
CA VAL A 809 34.21 -13.96 -32.43
C VAL A 809 34.85 -14.61 -33.67
N LYS A 810 35.18 -15.91 -33.61
CA LYS A 810 35.85 -16.62 -34.71
C LYS A 810 34.88 -17.24 -35.73
N LEU A 811 33.69 -17.63 -35.31
CA LEU A 811 32.75 -18.41 -36.12
C LEU A 811 31.58 -17.59 -36.65
N TYR A 812 31.33 -16.40 -36.10
CA TYR A 812 30.20 -15.55 -36.47
C TYR A 812 30.68 -14.13 -36.79
N SER A 813 30.02 -13.50 -37.76
CA SER A 813 30.11 -12.06 -38.03
C SER A 813 28.70 -11.51 -37.92
N GLY A 814 28.42 -10.78 -36.83
CA GLY A 814 27.05 -10.40 -36.48
C GLY A 814 26.17 -11.62 -36.21
N PHE A 815 25.07 -11.75 -36.96
CA PHE A 815 24.15 -12.89 -36.92
C PHE A 815 24.49 -13.99 -37.94
N TYR A 816 25.48 -13.78 -38.79
CA TYR A 816 25.83 -14.71 -39.87
C TYR A 816 26.95 -15.67 -39.46
N ARG A 817 26.81 -16.94 -39.85
CA ARG A 817 27.80 -18.00 -39.64
C ARG A 817 28.91 -17.87 -40.69
N LEU A 818 30.16 -17.71 -40.27
CA LEU A 818 31.34 -17.73 -41.15
C LEU A 818 31.76 -19.16 -41.50
N LYS A 819 31.55 -20.12 -40.59
CA LYS A 819 31.91 -21.54 -40.76
C LYS A 819 30.78 -22.45 -40.27
N PRO A 820 29.82 -22.82 -41.15
CA PRO A 820 28.59 -23.50 -40.76
C PRO A 820 28.79 -24.80 -39.97
N TYR A 821 29.74 -25.64 -40.38
CA TYR A 821 30.03 -26.91 -39.69
C TYR A 821 30.45 -26.70 -38.24
N HIS A 822 31.42 -25.81 -38.00
CA HIS A 822 31.93 -25.53 -36.65
C HIS A 822 30.89 -24.79 -35.80
N SER A 823 30.12 -23.90 -36.40
CA SER A 823 28.97 -23.25 -35.75
C SER A 823 27.94 -24.28 -35.28
N ASN A 824 27.55 -25.23 -36.14
CA ASN A 824 26.59 -26.27 -35.78
C ASN A 824 27.10 -27.19 -34.67
N LEU A 825 28.38 -27.58 -34.71
CA LEU A 825 28.99 -28.38 -33.64
C LEU A 825 29.03 -27.63 -32.30
N LEU A 826 29.39 -26.34 -32.33
CA LEU A 826 29.38 -25.48 -31.15
C LEU A 826 27.96 -25.29 -30.61
N ASP A 827 26.98 -25.09 -31.48
CA ASP A 827 25.58 -24.93 -31.10
C ASP A 827 25.01 -26.22 -30.49
N LEU A 828 25.35 -27.39 -31.03
CA LEU A 828 25.02 -28.69 -30.44
C LEU A 828 25.66 -28.85 -29.05
N LEU A 829 26.96 -28.57 -28.91
CA LEU A 829 27.68 -28.62 -27.64
C LEU A 829 27.06 -27.67 -26.60
N ASN A 830 26.76 -26.43 -27.00
CA ASN A 830 26.09 -25.46 -26.14
C ASN A 830 24.68 -25.90 -25.76
N THR A 831 23.96 -26.59 -26.64
CA THR A 831 22.61 -27.11 -26.39
C THR A 831 22.65 -28.24 -25.36
N CYS A 832 23.55 -29.22 -25.51
CA CYS A 832 23.76 -30.28 -24.52
C CYS A 832 24.17 -29.72 -23.15
N LEU A 833 25.07 -28.73 -23.13
CA LEU A 833 25.50 -28.07 -21.91
C LEU A 833 24.39 -27.20 -21.29
N ASN A 834 23.58 -26.52 -22.11
CA ASN A 834 22.38 -25.78 -21.67
C ASN A 834 21.37 -26.71 -21.01
N PHE A 835 21.16 -27.91 -21.55
CA PHE A 835 20.23 -28.88 -20.98
C PHE A 835 20.60 -29.21 -19.52
N GLY A 836 21.88 -29.50 -19.25
CA GLY A 836 22.35 -29.75 -17.88
C GLY A 836 22.24 -28.53 -16.95
N ILE A 837 22.54 -27.33 -17.45
CA ILE A 837 22.48 -26.09 -16.66
C ILE A 837 21.03 -25.61 -16.45
N SER A 838 20.09 -26.00 -17.30
CA SER A 838 18.69 -25.56 -17.25
C SER A 838 18.04 -25.83 -15.89
N ILE A 839 18.33 -26.98 -15.26
CA ILE A 839 17.85 -27.33 -13.92
C ILE A 839 18.30 -26.27 -12.90
N LEU A 840 19.56 -25.83 -12.96
CA LEU A 840 20.07 -24.78 -12.08
C LEU A 840 19.37 -23.43 -12.33
N THR A 841 19.02 -23.11 -13.59
CA THR A 841 18.27 -21.89 -13.90
C THR A 841 16.84 -21.93 -13.36
N VAL A 842 16.19 -23.11 -13.39
CA VAL A 842 14.85 -23.31 -12.81
C VAL A 842 14.91 -23.19 -11.29
N VAL A 843 15.86 -23.86 -10.63
CA VAL A 843 16.07 -23.73 -9.17
C VAL A 843 16.38 -22.29 -8.79
N SER A 844 17.27 -21.61 -9.52
CA SER A 844 17.57 -20.19 -9.30
C SER A 844 16.33 -19.31 -9.47
N ARG A 845 15.47 -19.61 -10.46
CA ARG A 845 14.20 -18.90 -10.67
C ARG A 845 13.24 -19.12 -9.51
N ILE A 846 13.09 -20.35 -9.01
CA ILE A 846 12.25 -20.67 -7.85
C ILE A 846 12.74 -19.90 -6.61
N LEU A 847 14.05 -19.93 -6.33
CA LEU A 847 14.64 -19.20 -5.20
C LEU A 847 14.45 -17.69 -5.34
N LYS A 848 14.59 -17.13 -6.55
CA LYS A 848 14.32 -15.71 -6.81
C LYS A 848 12.86 -15.36 -6.59
N ILE A 849 11.92 -16.18 -7.08
CA ILE A 849 10.48 -15.96 -6.87
C ILE A 849 10.17 -16.02 -5.39
N LEU A 850 10.63 -17.04 -4.66
CA LEU A 850 10.39 -17.18 -3.23
C LEU A 850 10.99 -16.03 -2.41
N GLY A 851 12.23 -15.63 -2.71
CA GLY A 851 12.86 -14.46 -2.07
C GLY A 851 12.15 -13.15 -2.39
N LEU A 852 11.71 -12.97 -3.65
CA LEU A 852 10.89 -11.81 -4.04
C LEU A 852 9.53 -11.85 -3.36
N SER A 853 8.88 -13.01 -3.23
CA SER A 853 7.61 -13.14 -2.50
C SER A 853 7.77 -12.68 -1.05
N PHE A 854 8.82 -13.10 -0.34
CA PHE A 854 9.03 -12.65 1.04
C PHE A 854 9.27 -11.15 1.14
N LEU A 855 10.08 -10.56 0.25
CA LEU A 855 10.35 -9.12 0.26
C LEU A 855 9.14 -8.28 -0.20
N TYR A 856 8.36 -8.78 -1.15
CA TYR A 856 7.25 -8.05 -1.76
C TYR A 856 5.91 -8.28 -1.05
N VAL A 857 5.78 -9.27 -0.15
CA VAL A 857 4.58 -9.41 0.71
C VAL A 857 4.31 -8.13 1.51
N GLY A 858 5.35 -7.39 1.89
CA GLY A 858 5.22 -6.11 2.57
C GLY A 858 5.15 -4.88 1.64
N ARG A 859 5.22 -5.07 0.32
CA ARG A 859 5.16 -4.01 -0.68
C ARG A 859 3.84 -4.03 -1.42
N PHE A 860 3.21 -2.87 -1.44
CA PHE A 860 1.92 -2.62 -2.09
C PHE A 860 2.05 -1.52 -3.16
N ASP A 861 3.22 -0.87 -3.27
CA ASP A 861 3.51 0.20 -4.21
C ASP A 861 3.83 -0.30 -5.63
N THR A 862 4.02 -1.61 -5.78
CA THR A 862 4.28 -2.27 -7.06
C THR A 862 3.49 -3.56 -7.12
N PRO A 863 2.78 -3.85 -8.23
CA PRO A 863 2.09 -5.11 -8.38
C PRO A 863 3.11 -6.26 -8.37
N LEU A 864 2.79 -7.32 -7.61
CA LEU A 864 3.56 -8.55 -7.49
C LEU A 864 3.45 -9.39 -8.77
N PHE A 865 2.26 -9.40 -9.38
CA PHE A 865 1.99 -10.16 -10.60
C PHE A 865 1.99 -9.24 -11.83
N ALA A 866 2.28 -9.82 -13.00
CA ALA A 866 2.13 -9.10 -14.26
C ALA A 866 0.64 -8.87 -14.56
N ASN A 867 0.33 -7.75 -15.21
CA ASN A 867 -1.03 -7.45 -15.66
C ASN A 867 -1.56 -8.62 -16.53
N GLY A 868 -2.74 -9.15 -16.17
CA GLY A 868 -3.37 -10.28 -16.88
C GLY A 868 -3.10 -11.67 -16.30
N VAL A 869 -2.35 -11.79 -15.18
CA VAL A 869 -2.14 -13.08 -14.48
C VAL A 869 -3.34 -13.42 -13.55
N SER A 870 -4.51 -12.82 -13.76
CA SER A 870 -5.76 -13.30 -13.18
C SER A 870 -6.19 -14.60 -13.86
N VAL A 871 -5.54 -15.70 -13.49
CA VAL A 871 -5.62 -17.05 -14.09
C VAL A 871 -7.06 -17.58 -14.21
N PHE A 872 -8.01 -17.05 -13.43
CA PHE A 872 -9.42 -17.45 -13.46
C PHE A 872 -10.35 -16.53 -14.25
N SER A 873 -9.83 -15.47 -14.90
CA SER A 873 -10.63 -14.57 -15.73
C SER A 873 -11.38 -15.30 -16.86
N GLY A 874 -10.82 -16.38 -17.40
CA GLY A 874 -11.49 -17.24 -18.39
C GLY A 874 -12.75 -17.96 -17.89
N PHE A 875 -12.95 -18.06 -16.57
CA PHE A 875 -14.14 -18.68 -15.97
C PHE A 875 -15.19 -17.65 -15.51
N GLY A 876 -15.02 -16.36 -15.81
CA GLY A 876 -15.92 -15.29 -15.37
C GLY A 876 -15.78 -14.94 -13.87
N LEU A 877 -14.88 -15.60 -13.14
CA LEU A 877 -14.51 -15.24 -11.77
C LEU A 877 -13.27 -14.34 -11.81
N TYR A 878 -13.51 -13.04 -11.76
CA TYR A 878 -12.46 -12.03 -11.60
C TYR A 878 -11.89 -12.09 -10.17
N PHE A 879 -11.01 -13.06 -9.92
CA PHE A 879 -10.21 -13.11 -8.70
C PHE A 879 -8.83 -12.52 -9.00
N ASP A 880 -8.65 -11.24 -8.69
CA ASP A 880 -7.33 -10.64 -8.71
C ASP A 880 -6.55 -11.10 -7.47
N LEU A 881 -5.41 -11.73 -7.68
CA LEU A 881 -4.53 -12.22 -6.63
C LEU A 881 -3.78 -11.08 -5.93
N ASP A 882 -3.71 -9.89 -6.53
CA ASP A 882 -3.01 -8.72 -5.98
C ASP A 882 -3.85 -7.43 -6.08
N GLN A 883 -4.87 -7.37 -5.23
CA GLN A 883 -5.74 -6.18 -5.10
C GLN A 883 -5.06 -5.02 -4.35
N TYR A 884 -3.89 -5.23 -3.75
CA TYR A 884 -3.30 -4.25 -2.84
C TYR A 884 -2.78 -3.01 -3.55
N TYR A 885 -2.22 -3.20 -4.74
CA TYR A 885 -1.82 -2.10 -5.59
C TYR A 885 -3.03 -1.25 -6.04
N GLU A 886 -4.16 -1.88 -6.35
CA GLU A 886 -5.39 -1.20 -6.73
C GLU A 886 -5.98 -0.40 -5.56
N ILE A 887 -6.00 -0.97 -4.36
CA ILE A 887 -6.43 -0.28 -3.14
C ILE A 887 -5.56 0.96 -2.85
N LEU A 888 -4.24 0.87 -3.10
CA LEU A 888 -3.34 2.03 -3.02
C LEU A 888 -3.73 3.11 -4.02
N VAL A 889 -3.94 2.73 -5.29
CA VAL A 889 -4.31 3.70 -6.32
C VAL A 889 -5.66 4.35 -5.98
N ALA A 890 -6.62 3.59 -5.47
CA ALA A 890 -7.90 4.13 -5.00
C ALA A 890 -7.72 5.15 -3.85
N ASP A 891 -6.85 4.91 -2.86
CA ASP A 891 -6.56 5.90 -1.80
C ASP A 891 -5.95 7.18 -2.40
N ILE A 892 -5.00 7.04 -3.33
CA ILE A 892 -4.38 8.17 -4.01
C ILE A 892 -5.41 8.98 -4.79
N LEU A 893 -6.26 8.33 -5.59
CA LEU A 893 -7.28 8.99 -6.40
C LEU A 893 -8.32 9.69 -5.53
N MET A 894 -8.74 9.05 -4.43
CA MET A 894 -9.67 9.64 -3.46
C MET A 894 -9.07 10.89 -2.81
N VAL A 895 -7.78 10.88 -2.48
CA VAL A 895 -7.11 12.04 -1.92
C VAL A 895 -6.95 13.15 -2.97
N GLU A 896 -6.49 12.80 -4.17
CA GLU A 896 -6.23 13.76 -5.25
C GLU A 896 -7.53 14.40 -5.75
N SER A 897 -8.66 13.68 -5.79
CA SER A 897 -9.96 14.27 -6.16
C SER A 897 -10.42 15.38 -5.21
N HIS A 898 -9.96 15.36 -3.96
CA HIS A 898 -10.29 16.39 -2.96
C HIS A 898 -9.18 17.44 -2.79
N ARG A 899 -7.92 17.09 -3.09
CA ARG A 899 -6.72 17.86 -2.67
C ARG A 899 -5.73 18.15 -3.78
N HIS A 900 -6.08 17.90 -5.04
CA HIS A 900 -5.24 18.32 -6.15
C HIS A 900 -5.14 19.85 -6.19
N ASN A 901 -3.93 20.37 -6.37
CA ASN A 901 -3.66 21.80 -6.29
C ASN A 901 -4.49 22.63 -7.32
N TYR A 902 -4.62 22.16 -8.57
CA TYR A 902 -5.51 22.82 -9.55
C TYR A 902 -7.00 22.71 -9.19
N ILE A 903 -7.46 21.59 -8.64
CA ILE A 903 -8.87 21.43 -8.23
C ILE A 903 -9.19 22.44 -7.14
N GLU A 904 -8.30 22.61 -6.15
CA GLU A 904 -8.47 23.60 -5.08
C GLU A 904 -8.52 25.03 -5.62
N THR A 905 -7.65 25.38 -6.58
CA THR A 905 -7.67 26.72 -7.22
C THR A 905 -8.94 26.96 -8.03
N ILE A 906 -9.41 25.97 -8.80
CA ILE A 906 -10.68 26.06 -9.55
C ILE A 906 -11.86 26.15 -8.59
N GLY A 907 -11.85 25.36 -7.51
CA GLY A 907 -12.81 25.44 -6.43
C GLY A 907 -12.87 26.84 -5.81
N ALA A 908 -11.71 27.49 -5.62
CA ALA A 908 -11.67 28.88 -5.17
C ALA A 908 -12.33 29.85 -6.15
N MET A 909 -12.17 29.64 -7.47
CA MET A 909 -12.86 30.44 -8.50
C MET A 909 -14.38 30.25 -8.42
N TRP A 910 -14.85 29.03 -8.20
CA TRP A 910 -16.28 28.76 -8.00
C TRP A 910 -16.82 29.41 -6.73
N LEU A 911 -16.07 29.38 -5.63
CA LEU A 911 -16.46 30.09 -4.40
C LEU A 911 -16.55 31.60 -4.64
N MET A 912 -15.59 32.18 -5.35
CA MET A 912 -15.61 33.60 -5.72
C MET A 912 -16.84 33.92 -6.60
N LYS A 913 -17.12 33.07 -7.59
CA LYS A 913 -18.30 33.18 -8.47
C LYS A 913 -19.61 33.09 -7.69
N LEU A 914 -19.70 32.20 -6.69
CA LEU A 914 -20.85 32.13 -5.78
C LEU A 914 -21.04 33.40 -4.96
N LYS A 915 -19.94 34.01 -4.49
CA LYS A 915 -19.98 35.22 -3.66
C LYS A 915 -20.35 36.47 -4.47
N HIS A 916 -19.75 36.62 -5.65
CA HIS A 916 -19.82 37.84 -6.47
C HIS A 916 -20.77 37.73 -7.67
N ARG A 917 -21.33 36.54 -7.94
CA ARG A 917 -22.26 36.27 -9.04
C ARG A 917 -21.72 36.78 -10.39
N ASN A 918 -22.46 37.67 -11.05
CA ASN A 918 -22.14 38.17 -12.39
C ASN A 918 -20.99 39.21 -12.37
N GLU A 919 -20.63 39.75 -11.20
CA GLU A 919 -19.50 40.69 -11.06
C GLU A 919 -18.14 39.99 -11.18
N PHE A 920 -18.10 38.67 -11.01
CA PHE A 920 -16.89 37.87 -11.11
C PHE A 920 -16.99 36.85 -12.23
N ILE A 921 -16.00 36.80 -13.12
CA ILE A 921 -15.95 35.88 -14.27
C ILE A 921 -17.22 36.01 -15.13
N GLY A 922 -17.45 37.17 -15.73
CA GLY A 922 -18.55 37.36 -16.69
C GLY A 922 -18.36 36.51 -17.94
N LEU A 923 -19.46 36.22 -18.66
CA LEU A 923 -19.43 35.45 -19.91
C LEU A 923 -18.44 36.02 -20.93
N ALA A 924 -18.45 37.34 -21.10
CA ALA A 924 -17.57 38.07 -22.02
C ALA A 924 -16.07 37.90 -21.68
N GLY A 925 -15.69 38.17 -20.43
CA GLY A 925 -14.31 38.00 -19.98
C GLY A 925 -13.87 36.54 -20.01
N ASN A 926 -14.77 35.60 -19.68
CA ASN A 926 -14.49 34.17 -19.78
C ASN A 926 -14.20 33.76 -21.24
N LYS A 927 -14.97 34.27 -22.20
CA LYS A 927 -14.72 34.00 -23.64
C LYS A 927 -13.38 34.56 -24.11
N TRP A 928 -12.98 35.76 -23.67
CA TRP A 928 -11.64 36.28 -23.94
C TRP A 928 -10.54 35.38 -23.38
N ARG A 929 -10.70 34.86 -22.15
CA ARG A 929 -9.74 33.93 -21.55
C ARG A 929 -9.70 32.58 -22.26
N GLU A 930 -10.84 32.07 -22.75
CA GLU A 930 -10.90 30.85 -23.57
C GLU A 930 -10.13 31.05 -24.89
N ILE A 931 -10.35 32.17 -25.60
CA ILE A 931 -9.60 32.53 -26.81
C ILE A 931 -8.10 32.63 -26.50
N PHE A 932 -7.74 33.28 -25.40
CA PHE A 932 -6.34 33.39 -24.97
C PHE A 932 -5.71 32.01 -24.77
N VAL A 933 -6.41 31.09 -24.08
CA VAL A 933 -5.93 29.73 -23.84
C VAL A 933 -5.78 28.95 -25.14
N ILE A 934 -6.74 29.03 -26.07
CA ILE A 934 -6.66 28.36 -27.37
C ILE A 934 -5.50 28.92 -28.19
N ALA A 935 -5.35 30.25 -28.21
CA ALA A 935 -4.30 30.91 -28.93
C ALA A 935 -2.92 30.54 -28.38
N LEU A 936 -2.74 30.47 -27.05
CA LEU A 936 -1.50 30.12 -26.35
C LEU A 936 -1.17 28.62 -26.40
N MET A 937 -2.18 27.76 -26.33
CA MET A 937 -2.02 26.30 -26.20
C MET A 937 -2.93 25.56 -27.20
N PRO A 938 -2.64 25.66 -28.51
CA PRO A 938 -3.54 25.18 -29.57
C PRO A 938 -3.77 23.66 -29.54
N TRP A 939 -2.90 22.87 -28.89
CA TRP A 939 -3.08 21.42 -28.75
C TRP A 939 -4.27 21.05 -27.84
N PHE A 940 -4.79 21.96 -27.02
CA PHE A 940 -6.03 21.75 -26.26
C PHE A 940 -7.30 22.01 -27.08
N HIS A 941 -7.19 22.61 -28.27
CA HIS A 941 -8.35 22.94 -29.11
C HIS A 941 -9.21 21.72 -29.47
N LYS A 942 -8.58 20.54 -29.60
CA LYS A 942 -9.27 19.24 -29.82
C LYS A 942 -10.25 18.86 -28.70
N TYR A 943 -10.24 19.57 -27.57
CA TYR A 943 -11.14 19.39 -26.45
C TYR A 943 -12.15 20.54 -26.26
N SER A 944 -12.19 21.57 -27.15
CA SER A 944 -13.13 22.71 -27.03
C SER A 944 -14.57 22.31 -27.36
N SER A 945 -14.73 21.55 -28.44
CA SER A 945 -16.01 21.19 -29.00
C SER A 945 -16.01 19.70 -29.32
N GLY A 946 -16.88 18.92 -28.67
CA GLY A 946 -17.05 17.48 -28.94
C GLY A 946 -17.42 17.13 -30.40
N LYS A 947 -17.61 18.15 -31.26
CA LYS A 947 -18.01 18.03 -32.67
C LYS A 947 -16.83 17.76 -33.62
N ASP A 948 -15.60 18.17 -33.29
CA ASP A 948 -14.47 18.10 -34.24
C ASP A 948 -13.66 16.80 -34.19
N LEU A 949 -13.83 15.98 -33.14
CA LEU A 949 -13.12 14.69 -33.02
C LEU A 949 -13.55 13.70 -34.11
N GLN A 950 -14.78 13.81 -34.62
CA GLN A 950 -15.31 12.96 -35.69
C GLN A 950 -14.56 13.21 -37.02
N LEU A 951 -14.27 14.48 -37.37
CA LEU A 951 -13.64 14.83 -38.65
C LEU A 951 -12.16 14.43 -38.73
N THR A 952 -11.40 14.63 -37.65
CA THR A 952 -9.97 14.30 -37.64
C THR A 952 -9.71 12.79 -37.54
N THR A 953 -10.53 12.05 -36.80
CA THR A 953 -10.38 10.59 -36.70
C THR A 953 -10.70 9.90 -38.03
N GLU A 954 -11.72 10.38 -38.74
CA GLU A 954 -12.08 9.87 -40.07
C GLU A 954 -11.00 10.20 -41.12
N GLN A 955 -10.39 11.39 -41.05
CA GLN A 955 -9.30 11.77 -41.95
C GLN A 955 -8.00 11.02 -41.65
N THR A 956 -7.69 10.77 -40.37
CA THR A 956 -6.47 10.07 -39.97
C THR A 956 -6.58 8.57 -40.21
N SER A 957 -7.77 7.98 -40.03
CA SER A 957 -8.06 6.58 -40.40
C SER A 957 -8.00 6.42 -41.93
N LYS A 958 -8.60 7.34 -42.70
CA LYS A 958 -8.49 7.36 -44.18
C LYS A 958 -7.04 7.55 -44.65
N LYS A 959 -6.22 8.36 -43.98
CA LYS A 959 -4.78 8.50 -44.29
C LYS A 959 -3.97 7.26 -43.92
N ARG A 960 -4.26 6.59 -42.81
CA ARG A 960 -3.60 5.33 -42.42
C ARG A 960 -4.01 4.16 -43.33
N LEU A 961 -5.28 4.09 -43.74
CA LEU A 961 -5.78 3.15 -44.75
C LEU A 961 -5.11 3.43 -46.09
N ARG A 962 -5.07 4.68 -46.57
CA ARG A 962 -4.35 5.04 -47.81
C ARG A 962 -2.85 4.76 -47.76
N LYS A 963 -2.20 4.89 -46.60
CA LYS A 963 -0.77 4.58 -46.43
C LYS A 963 -0.52 3.06 -46.31
N ARG A 964 -1.55 2.28 -45.97
CA ARG A 964 -1.53 0.81 -46.00
C ARG A 964 -1.75 0.33 -47.44
N ASP A 965 -2.74 0.89 -48.14
CA ASP A 965 -3.01 0.62 -49.55
C ASP A 965 -1.84 1.06 -50.47
N SER A 966 -1.12 2.14 -50.13
CA SER A 966 0.07 2.56 -50.91
C SER A 966 1.34 1.78 -50.61
N ASN A 967 1.36 0.96 -49.56
CA ASN A 967 2.49 0.09 -49.23
C ASN A 967 2.27 -1.37 -49.67
N ASP A 968 1.03 -1.75 -50.02
CA ASP A 968 0.69 -3.10 -50.49
C ASP A 968 1.00 -3.34 -52.00
N ASP A 969 1.37 -2.30 -52.77
CA ASP A 969 1.85 -2.48 -54.16
C ASP A 969 3.33 -2.95 -54.25
N SER A 970 3.95 -3.38 -53.15
CA SER A 970 5.33 -3.90 -53.16
C SER A 970 5.59 -5.09 -52.22
N MET A 971 4.60 -5.94 -51.96
CA MET A 971 4.85 -7.21 -51.26
C MET A 971 4.45 -8.46 -52.07
N ILE A 972 5.50 -9.15 -52.50
CA ILE A 972 5.54 -10.54 -52.92
C ILE A 972 4.83 -11.42 -51.87
N SER A 973 3.94 -12.27 -52.36
CA SER A 973 3.30 -13.35 -51.62
C SER A 973 4.31 -14.25 -50.90
N PHE A 974 4.13 -14.45 -49.60
CA PHE A 974 4.49 -15.70 -48.93
C PHE A 974 3.43 -16.00 -47.88
N ASP A 975 2.73 -17.12 -48.11
CA ASP A 975 1.88 -17.81 -47.15
C ASP A 975 2.73 -18.34 -45.98
N GLU A 976 2.30 -18.06 -44.75
CA GLU A 976 2.17 -19.02 -43.61
C GLU A 976 1.51 -18.33 -42.39
#